data_AF-A0A150FVS2-F1
#
_entry.id   AF-A0A150FVS2-F1
#
_cell.length_a   1.000
_cell.length_b   1.000
_cell.length_c   1.000
_cell.angle_alpha   90.00
_cell.angle_beta   90.00
_cell.angle_gamma   90.00
#
_symmetry.space_group_name_H-M   'P 1'
#
loop_
_entity.id
_entity.type
_entity.pdbx_description
1 polymer ?
#
loop_
_entity_poly.entity_id
_entity_poly.type
_entity_poly.pdbx_seq_one_letter_code
_entity_poly.pdbx_strand_id
1 'polypeptide(L)'
;MLFLLANWAGRSRFYEAQQSGSIASWNSITWKNASHLTDGYSSSGETSDYYPGVDLSGGLYENGGHVKVSLTTAAAASLLALNGLAYSDIDAASSATSSIRQHVGWAASYLDKAFYAADKFVAQIGDAYTDDRYWGRPERQSAGGDEGSDSWRPVYTIDTDEGRGADVLSQAAAALASYATLLTKAGNSSGDATHYRDRAMAMWALAKDLVGVYIVPEGNITLLSRSYRDDQAWAAAWLCRYQIESGFTPTTEDYCASAESYWYEMTSLRGSQLFLSADVMHLAVAALLRDTMGRSETYLALNETLLAEFNTALDAAFSWWTSASDTACSCADVGLCKTPGGFMVLQEHGSAHFAANMAMLALLTAKTQTGLGAANQLSNAQKFERRCWAYDQIDYLLGGKTGQAYVVGLSSLSGVDASISSPKRPRHRASSCEKASGKCYAASLDNVYELQGALVGGPKKDDSYSDSRNSFQSLVSIEYNAGFAGALLGLGAVEAAMAAAGGSWPSWSTFCGNSGVYSTVLTSSDSCSATTCADTSIAADCGLRSDGATLTCNTLYSADLDLSLTLASDGPITFNTVGGASGDAYTYRWVPSAYGGSSAVFMMQTDGSVFWRNELGLEDVSLYVDYCAMGIFPCEAESIVAYQGTGFAPFSLSILRSATDKATLLVTNKDGNVAFRITYTMSKVVR
;
A
#
# COMPACT_ATOMS: atom_id res chain seq x y z
N MET A 1 12.46 -0.82 13.80
CA MET A 1 11.34 -1.39 14.61
C MET A 1 10.15 -1.70 13.72
N LEU A 2 9.73 -0.76 12.86
CA LEU A 2 8.61 -0.99 11.93
C LEU A 2 8.92 -2.04 10.86
N PHE A 3 10.19 -2.27 10.52
CA PHE A 3 10.61 -3.46 9.76
C PHE A 3 10.13 -4.80 10.37
N LEU A 4 10.27 -4.96 11.69
CA LEU A 4 9.82 -6.16 12.41
C LEU A 4 8.29 -6.20 12.49
N LEU A 5 7.66 -5.03 12.69
CA LEU A 5 6.20 -4.91 12.74
C LEU A 5 5.53 -5.12 11.39
N ALA A 6 6.16 -4.74 10.28
CA ALA A 6 5.68 -4.98 8.92
C ALA A 6 5.67 -6.49 8.59
N ASN A 7 6.72 -7.21 8.97
CA ASN A 7 6.76 -8.67 8.85
C ASN A 7 5.77 -9.35 9.81
N TRP A 8 5.60 -8.83 11.02
CA TRP A 8 4.63 -9.33 11.99
C TRP A 8 3.18 -9.11 11.55
N ALA A 9 2.88 -7.92 11.03
CA ALA A 9 1.56 -7.56 10.51
C ALA A 9 1.25 -8.26 9.19
N GLY A 10 2.23 -8.44 8.31
CA GLY A 10 2.06 -9.26 7.10
C GLY A 10 1.82 -10.74 7.38
N ARG A 11 2.45 -11.27 8.44
CA ARG A 11 2.12 -12.62 8.96
C ARG A 11 0.72 -12.68 9.58
N SER A 12 0.19 -11.55 10.08
CA SER A 12 -1.14 -11.37 10.67
C SER A 12 -1.70 -12.63 11.35
N ARG A 13 -1.12 -12.97 12.52
CA ARG A 13 -1.62 -14.06 13.37
C ARG A 13 -3.09 -13.91 13.76
N PHE A 14 -3.62 -12.70 13.66
CA PHE A 14 -5.02 -12.44 13.83
C PHE A 14 -5.88 -13.14 12.77
N TYR A 15 -5.56 -13.07 11.47
CA TYR A 15 -6.34 -13.79 10.45
C TYR A 15 -6.26 -15.31 10.64
N GLU A 16 -5.13 -15.86 11.10
CA GLU A 16 -5.02 -17.27 11.50
C GLU A 16 -5.99 -17.62 12.65
N ALA A 17 -6.11 -16.73 13.64
CA ALA A 17 -7.02 -16.90 14.76
C ALA A 17 -8.51 -16.80 14.35
N GLN A 18 -8.82 -16.12 13.25
CA GLN A 18 -10.17 -15.99 12.71
C GLN A 18 -10.61 -17.16 11.82
N GLN A 19 -9.73 -18.11 11.46
CA GLN A 19 -10.10 -19.22 10.57
C GLN A 19 -11.22 -20.11 11.16
N SER A 20 -12.24 -20.39 10.35
CA SER A 20 -13.31 -21.37 10.58
C SER A 20 -13.09 -22.62 9.71
N GLY A 21 -13.83 -23.71 9.93
CA GLY A 21 -13.66 -24.96 9.17
C GLY A 21 -12.40 -25.75 9.55
N SER A 22 -11.91 -26.57 8.62
CA SER A 22 -10.66 -27.33 8.78
C SER A 22 -9.45 -26.42 8.64
N ILE A 23 -8.96 -25.91 9.78
CA ILE A 23 -7.84 -24.95 9.88
C ILE A 23 -6.69 -25.26 8.92
N ALA A 24 -6.15 -24.21 8.29
CA ALA A 24 -5.08 -24.33 7.31
C ALA A 24 -3.83 -24.99 7.90
N SER A 25 -3.10 -25.80 7.11
CA SER A 25 -1.88 -26.48 7.55
C SER A 25 -0.73 -25.53 7.92
N TRP A 26 -0.75 -24.31 7.39
CA TRP A 26 0.22 -23.25 7.69
C TRP A 26 -0.20 -22.37 8.87
N ASN A 27 -1.39 -22.60 9.47
CA ASN A 27 -1.83 -21.89 10.65
C ASN A 27 -0.92 -22.24 11.84
N SER A 28 -0.33 -21.23 12.46
CA SER A 28 0.63 -21.33 13.56
C SER A 28 -0.01 -21.21 14.95
N ILE A 29 -1.33 -20.98 15.02
CA ILE A 29 -2.06 -20.80 16.27
C ILE A 29 -2.33 -22.15 16.96
N THR A 30 -1.50 -22.48 17.94
CA THR A 30 -1.58 -23.74 18.69
C THR A 30 -2.86 -23.90 19.51
N TRP A 31 -3.54 -22.80 19.82
CA TRP A 31 -4.76 -22.81 20.61
C TRP A 31 -6.04 -22.87 19.78
N LYS A 32 -5.99 -22.86 18.44
CA LYS A 32 -7.15 -23.08 17.55
C LYS A 32 -7.21 -24.53 17.08
N ASN A 33 -8.42 -25.06 16.84
CA ASN A 33 -8.63 -26.28 16.06
C ASN A 33 -9.78 -26.09 15.06
N ALA A 34 -10.09 -27.15 14.32
CA ALA A 34 -11.24 -27.20 13.42
C ALA A 34 -12.56 -26.87 14.14
N SER A 35 -13.42 -26.09 13.48
CA SER A 35 -14.73 -25.65 13.99
C SER A 35 -15.72 -25.53 12.84
N HIS A 36 -17.02 -25.64 13.13
CA HIS A 36 -18.11 -25.45 12.16
C HIS A 36 -17.90 -26.19 10.82
N LEU A 37 -17.47 -27.46 10.92
CA LEU A 37 -17.20 -28.33 9.76
C LEU A 37 -18.45 -28.70 8.95
N THR A 38 -19.63 -28.41 9.50
CA THR A 38 -20.93 -28.71 8.90
C THR A 38 -21.67 -27.46 8.46
N ASP A 39 -21.00 -26.30 8.34
CA ASP A 39 -21.59 -25.11 7.74
C ASP A 39 -22.17 -25.49 6.35
N GLY A 40 -23.45 -25.19 6.15
CA GLY A 40 -24.22 -25.58 4.96
C GLY A 40 -25.09 -26.84 5.10
N TYR A 41 -24.95 -27.60 6.18
CA TYR A 41 -25.72 -28.82 6.43
C TYR A 41 -26.56 -28.74 7.72
N SER A 42 -27.80 -29.22 7.64
CA SER A 42 -28.63 -29.48 8.80
C SER A 42 -28.16 -30.73 9.56
N SER A 43 -28.35 -30.74 10.86
CA SER A 43 -28.16 -31.91 11.74
C SER A 43 -29.14 -33.05 11.44
N SER A 44 -30.30 -32.76 10.84
CA SER A 44 -31.25 -33.78 10.36
C SER A 44 -30.82 -34.41 9.04
N GLY A 45 -29.87 -33.80 8.32
CA GLY A 45 -29.49 -34.17 6.95
C GLY A 45 -30.45 -33.67 5.88
N GLU A 46 -31.53 -32.99 6.26
CA GLU A 46 -32.48 -32.40 5.32
C GLU A 46 -31.94 -31.07 4.75
N THR A 47 -32.21 -30.82 3.47
CA THR A 47 -31.87 -29.57 2.81
C THR A 47 -32.99 -28.54 2.96
N SER A 48 -32.65 -27.29 3.17
CA SER A 48 -33.57 -26.15 3.23
C SER A 48 -32.92 -24.87 2.72
N ASP A 49 -33.66 -23.76 2.65
CA ASP A 49 -33.12 -22.45 2.26
C ASP A 49 -31.99 -21.97 3.19
N TYR A 50 -32.00 -22.42 4.46
CA TYR A 50 -30.97 -22.10 5.44
C TYR A 50 -29.83 -23.14 5.51
N TYR A 51 -30.03 -24.32 4.95
CA TYR A 51 -29.06 -25.41 4.90
C TYR A 51 -29.08 -26.05 3.51
N PRO A 52 -28.36 -25.47 2.53
CA PRO A 52 -28.46 -25.88 1.12
C PRO A 52 -27.89 -27.28 0.82
N GLY A 53 -27.28 -27.96 1.80
CA GLY A 53 -26.72 -29.30 1.62
C GLY A 53 -25.41 -29.31 0.84
N VAL A 54 -24.65 -28.22 0.90
CA VAL A 54 -23.33 -28.06 0.28
C VAL A 54 -22.28 -27.69 1.32
N ASP A 55 -21.01 -28.02 1.06
CA ASP A 55 -19.91 -27.68 1.98
C ASP A 55 -19.59 -26.19 1.93
N LEU A 56 -19.91 -25.50 3.02
CA LEU A 56 -19.60 -24.09 3.23
C LEU A 56 -18.64 -23.89 4.42
N SER A 57 -17.95 -24.96 4.84
CA SER A 57 -16.89 -24.89 5.85
C SER A 57 -15.65 -24.14 5.33
N GLY A 58 -14.95 -23.45 6.23
CA GLY A 58 -13.82 -22.57 5.92
C GLY A 58 -14.14 -21.10 6.17
N GLY A 59 -13.31 -20.21 5.65
CA GLY A 59 -13.50 -18.76 5.75
C GLY A 59 -13.04 -18.18 7.08
N LEU A 60 -13.42 -16.93 7.34
CA LEU A 60 -13.01 -16.17 8.51
C LEU A 60 -14.23 -15.77 9.33
N TYR A 61 -14.11 -15.85 10.65
CA TYR A 61 -15.04 -15.16 11.55
C TYR A 61 -14.82 -13.66 11.46
N GLU A 62 -15.92 -12.89 11.50
CA GLU A 62 -15.87 -11.44 11.28
C GLU A 62 -15.22 -10.69 12.46
N ASN A 63 -15.72 -10.94 13.67
CA ASN A 63 -15.37 -10.19 14.87
C ASN A 63 -14.83 -11.14 15.97
N GLY A 64 -15.07 -10.79 17.23
CA GLY A 64 -14.93 -11.69 18.36
C GLY A 64 -15.91 -12.86 18.44
N GLY A 65 -16.82 -12.97 17.47
CA GLY A 65 -17.87 -13.99 17.37
C GLY A 65 -17.57 -15.07 16.36
N HIS A 66 -18.60 -15.83 16.00
CA HIS A 66 -18.46 -16.90 15.05
C HIS A 66 -19.33 -16.72 13.80
N VAL A 67 -19.99 -15.57 13.61
CA VAL A 67 -20.62 -15.25 12.33
C VAL A 67 -19.56 -15.04 11.25
N LYS A 68 -19.83 -15.54 10.05
CA LYS A 68 -19.04 -15.32 8.84
C LYS A 68 -19.79 -14.35 7.93
N VAL A 69 -19.16 -13.23 7.57
CA VAL A 69 -19.74 -12.19 6.71
C VAL A 69 -18.89 -12.09 5.45
N SER A 70 -19.48 -12.35 4.29
CA SER A 70 -18.73 -12.41 3.03
C SER A 70 -18.26 -11.03 2.57
N LEU A 71 -19.03 -9.97 2.85
CA LEU A 71 -18.69 -8.59 2.50
C LEU A 71 -17.32 -8.15 3.06
N THR A 72 -17.17 -8.25 4.37
CA THR A 72 -15.95 -7.89 5.10
C THR A 72 -14.81 -8.87 4.86
N THR A 73 -15.10 -10.18 4.73
CA THR A 73 -14.11 -11.18 4.34
C THR A 73 -13.47 -10.82 3.00
N ALA A 74 -14.28 -10.43 2.02
CA ALA A 74 -13.84 -10.09 0.69
C ALA A 74 -13.15 -8.71 0.63
N ALA A 75 -13.68 -7.71 1.34
CA ALA A 75 -13.05 -6.40 1.48
C ALA A 75 -11.66 -6.51 2.14
N ALA A 76 -11.54 -7.23 3.25
CA ALA A 76 -10.26 -7.45 3.92
C ALA A 76 -9.27 -8.21 3.02
N ALA A 77 -9.71 -9.25 2.32
CA ALA A 77 -8.86 -10.04 1.42
C ALA A 77 -8.34 -9.20 0.24
N SER A 78 -9.21 -8.45 -0.43
CA SER A 78 -8.82 -7.63 -1.58
C SER A 78 -7.93 -6.45 -1.18
N LEU A 79 -8.17 -5.81 -0.02
CA LEU A 79 -7.27 -4.77 0.50
C LEU A 79 -5.90 -5.34 0.90
N LEU A 80 -5.84 -6.52 1.53
CA LEU A 80 -4.58 -7.22 1.80
C LEU A 80 -3.84 -7.54 0.50
N ALA A 81 -4.54 -7.95 -0.55
CA ALA A 81 -3.95 -8.20 -1.85
C ALA A 81 -3.36 -6.94 -2.48
N LEU A 82 -4.06 -5.81 -2.39
CA LEU A 82 -3.53 -4.50 -2.81
C LEU A 82 -2.22 -4.18 -2.10
N ASN A 83 -2.18 -4.33 -0.78
CA ASN A 83 -0.98 -4.10 0.02
C ASN A 83 0.16 -5.04 -0.35
N GLY A 84 -0.15 -6.33 -0.53
CA GLY A 84 0.81 -7.35 -0.92
C GLY A 84 1.45 -7.07 -2.28
N LEU A 85 0.67 -6.56 -3.25
CA LEU A 85 1.17 -6.17 -4.58
C LEU A 85 1.99 -4.88 -4.51
N ALA A 86 1.49 -3.87 -3.79
CA ALA A 86 2.08 -2.54 -3.72
C ALA A 86 3.51 -2.53 -3.16
N TYR A 87 3.80 -3.43 -2.21
CA TYR A 87 5.11 -3.50 -1.53
C TYR A 87 5.87 -4.80 -1.80
N SER A 88 5.43 -5.63 -2.76
CA SER A 88 6.06 -6.93 -3.09
C SER A 88 7.51 -6.84 -3.60
N ASP A 89 7.88 -5.67 -4.11
CA ASP A 89 9.18 -5.34 -4.71
C ASP A 89 10.27 -5.03 -3.67
N ILE A 90 9.91 -4.98 -2.38
CA ILE A 90 10.81 -4.57 -1.31
C ILE A 90 11.20 -5.80 -0.49
N ASP A 91 12.51 -6.08 -0.37
CA ASP A 91 13.05 -7.26 0.31
C ASP A 91 12.46 -7.46 1.73
N ALA A 92 12.24 -6.35 2.45
CA ALA A 92 11.63 -6.33 3.77
C ALA A 92 10.20 -6.90 3.83
N ALA A 93 9.45 -6.82 2.73
CA ALA A 93 8.08 -7.26 2.61
C ALA A 93 7.94 -8.65 1.97
N SER A 94 9.01 -9.22 1.41
CA SER A 94 8.95 -10.52 0.71
C SER A 94 8.29 -11.65 1.54
N SER A 95 8.64 -11.77 2.82
CA SER A 95 8.04 -12.76 3.72
C SER A 95 6.59 -12.42 4.10
N ALA A 96 6.30 -11.13 4.31
CA ALA A 96 4.94 -10.62 4.53
C ALA A 96 4.02 -10.88 3.32
N THR A 97 4.50 -10.67 2.10
CA THR A 97 3.74 -10.93 0.87
C THR A 97 3.37 -12.41 0.72
N SER A 98 4.25 -13.32 1.15
CA SER A 98 3.93 -14.76 1.15
C SER A 98 2.80 -15.11 2.12
N SER A 99 2.80 -14.54 3.33
CA SER A 99 1.72 -14.72 4.30
C SER A 99 0.42 -14.03 3.87
N ILE A 100 0.49 -12.83 3.30
CA ILE A 100 -0.67 -12.17 2.70
C ILE A 100 -1.31 -13.07 1.66
N ARG A 101 -0.53 -13.67 0.76
CA ARG A 101 -1.04 -14.60 -0.26
C ARG A 101 -1.76 -15.80 0.37
N GLN A 102 -1.27 -16.32 1.49
CA GLN A 102 -1.92 -17.41 2.23
C GLN A 102 -3.26 -16.97 2.82
N HIS A 103 -3.30 -15.80 3.48
CA HIS A 103 -4.53 -15.24 4.06
C HIS A 103 -5.59 -14.91 3.01
N VAL A 104 -5.18 -14.25 1.92
CA VAL A 104 -6.06 -13.95 0.79
C VAL A 104 -6.55 -15.23 0.13
N GLY A 105 -5.69 -16.24 -0.05
CA GLY A 105 -6.09 -17.53 -0.61
C GLY A 105 -7.09 -18.29 0.28
N TRP A 106 -6.95 -18.20 1.60
CA TRP A 106 -7.91 -18.77 2.54
C TRP A 106 -9.30 -18.17 2.36
N ALA A 107 -9.38 -16.83 2.36
CA ALA A 107 -10.61 -16.10 2.14
C ALA A 107 -11.20 -16.39 0.75
N ALA A 108 -10.37 -16.35 -0.31
CA ALA A 108 -10.80 -16.61 -1.68
C ALA A 108 -11.36 -18.03 -1.86
N SER A 109 -10.76 -19.05 -1.24
CA SER A 109 -11.30 -20.42 -1.35
C SER A 109 -12.67 -20.57 -0.68
N TYR A 110 -12.93 -19.84 0.41
CA TYR A 110 -14.25 -19.81 1.02
C TYR A 110 -15.26 -19.05 0.16
N LEU A 111 -14.88 -17.88 -0.37
CA LEU A 111 -15.75 -17.08 -1.24
C LEU A 111 -16.07 -17.84 -2.55
N ASP A 112 -15.15 -18.66 -3.04
CA ASP A 112 -15.38 -19.57 -4.15
C ASP A 112 -16.43 -20.64 -3.79
N LYS A 113 -16.33 -21.29 -2.63
CA LYS A 113 -17.38 -22.21 -2.13
C LYS A 113 -18.71 -21.51 -1.90
N ALA A 114 -18.69 -20.25 -1.43
CA ALA A 114 -19.88 -19.46 -1.16
C ALA A 114 -20.71 -19.18 -2.43
N PHE A 115 -20.10 -19.21 -3.62
CA PHE A 115 -20.81 -19.17 -4.89
C PHE A 115 -21.20 -20.58 -5.34
N TYR A 116 -22.06 -21.24 -4.55
CA TYR A 116 -22.31 -22.68 -4.63
C TYR A 116 -23.28 -23.10 -5.74
N ALA A 117 -24.01 -22.15 -6.33
CA ALA A 117 -24.85 -22.38 -7.51
C ALA A 117 -24.69 -21.23 -8.52
N ALA A 118 -25.24 -21.38 -9.72
CA ALA A 118 -25.08 -20.41 -10.80
C ALA A 118 -25.72 -19.05 -10.50
N ASP A 119 -26.65 -18.99 -9.56
CA ASP A 119 -27.53 -17.88 -9.19
C ASP A 119 -27.57 -17.63 -7.67
N LYS A 120 -26.72 -18.34 -6.90
CA LYS A 120 -26.74 -18.30 -5.42
C LYS A 120 -25.36 -18.02 -4.85
N PHE A 121 -25.30 -17.02 -3.97
CA PHE A 121 -24.09 -16.64 -3.25
C PHE A 121 -24.33 -16.49 -1.75
N VAL A 122 -23.47 -17.04 -0.90
CA VAL A 122 -23.60 -16.89 0.56
C VAL A 122 -23.18 -15.49 1.02
N ALA A 123 -24.12 -14.69 1.50
CA ALA A 123 -23.84 -13.39 2.11
C ALA A 123 -23.33 -13.52 3.55
N GLN A 124 -23.94 -14.43 4.33
CA GLN A 124 -23.61 -14.63 5.73
C GLN A 124 -23.86 -16.08 6.17
N ILE A 125 -23.05 -16.59 7.09
CA ILE A 125 -23.32 -17.83 7.82
C ILE A 125 -23.35 -17.55 9.32
N GLY A 126 -24.42 -17.98 9.98
CA GLY A 126 -24.67 -17.76 11.39
C GLY A 126 -25.63 -16.59 11.62
N ASP A 127 -26.38 -16.70 12.71
CA ASP A 127 -27.33 -15.69 13.17
C ASP A 127 -26.73 -14.91 14.35
N ALA A 128 -26.79 -13.58 14.29
CA ALA A 128 -26.20 -12.68 15.27
C ALA A 128 -26.79 -12.88 16.66
N TYR A 129 -28.12 -13.06 16.74
CA TYR A 129 -28.80 -13.28 18.02
C TYR A 129 -28.35 -14.59 18.69
N THR A 130 -28.20 -15.65 17.91
CA THR A 130 -27.70 -16.94 18.40
C THR A 130 -26.21 -16.88 18.77
N ASP A 131 -25.39 -16.21 17.95
CA ASP A 131 -23.98 -16.00 18.24
C ASP A 131 -23.76 -15.19 19.53
N ASP A 132 -24.55 -14.13 19.76
CA ASP A 132 -24.47 -13.27 20.94
C ASP A 132 -24.90 -13.93 22.25
N ARG A 133 -25.76 -14.95 22.18
CA ARG A 133 -26.11 -15.78 23.34
C ARG A 133 -25.04 -16.82 23.69
N TYR A 134 -24.09 -17.07 22.80
CA TYR A 134 -23.03 -18.05 22.99
C TYR A 134 -21.70 -17.38 23.35
N TRP A 135 -21.22 -17.56 24.59
CA TRP A 135 -19.85 -17.19 24.96
C TRP A 135 -18.99 -18.43 25.21
N GLY A 136 -18.36 -18.93 24.15
CA GLY A 136 -17.57 -20.16 24.20
C GLY A 136 -16.65 -20.30 22.99
N ARG A 137 -15.93 -21.42 22.93
CA ARG A 137 -15.02 -21.71 21.82
C ARG A 137 -15.78 -22.13 20.56
N PRO A 138 -15.38 -21.71 19.35
CA PRO A 138 -16.05 -22.13 18.12
C PRO A 138 -15.96 -23.66 17.92
N GLU A 139 -14.87 -24.29 18.40
CA GLU A 139 -14.69 -25.74 18.32
C GLU A 139 -15.67 -26.55 19.21
N ARG A 140 -16.47 -25.87 20.03
CA ARG A 140 -17.47 -26.48 20.93
C ARG A 140 -18.88 -25.95 20.70
N GLN A 141 -19.08 -25.08 19.73
CA GLN A 141 -20.41 -24.60 19.38
C GLN A 141 -21.06 -25.62 18.43
N SER A 142 -22.25 -26.07 18.77
CA SER A 142 -23.06 -26.90 17.89
C SER A 142 -23.53 -26.09 16.67
N ALA A 143 -23.86 -26.79 15.58
CA ALA A 143 -24.32 -26.20 14.33
C ALA A 143 -25.37 -27.10 13.67
N GLY A 144 -26.12 -26.57 12.70
CA GLY A 144 -27.08 -27.34 11.92
C GLY A 144 -28.42 -27.59 12.63
N GLY A 145 -28.72 -26.90 13.72
CA GLY A 145 -30.02 -27.02 14.39
C GLY A 145 -31.11 -26.15 13.74
N ASP A 146 -32.32 -26.27 14.25
CA ASP A 146 -33.48 -25.47 13.81
C ASP A 146 -33.44 -24.04 14.35
N GLU A 147 -34.24 -23.15 13.74
CA GLU A 147 -34.38 -21.77 14.16
C GLU A 147 -34.78 -21.66 15.64
N GLY A 148 -34.12 -20.76 16.37
CA GLY A 148 -34.30 -20.58 17.81
C GLY A 148 -33.48 -21.53 18.70
N SER A 149 -32.88 -22.59 18.15
CA SER A 149 -31.98 -23.47 18.91
C SER A 149 -30.59 -22.83 19.13
N ASP A 150 -29.83 -23.32 20.11
CA ASP A 150 -28.44 -22.87 20.35
C ASP A 150 -27.46 -23.33 19.24
N SER A 151 -27.91 -24.26 18.39
CA SER A 151 -27.22 -24.76 17.20
C SER A 151 -27.65 -24.07 15.90
N TRP A 152 -28.49 -23.02 15.97
CA TRP A 152 -28.94 -22.27 14.81
C TRP A 152 -27.77 -21.51 14.16
N ARG A 153 -27.28 -22.03 13.03
CA ARG A 153 -26.23 -21.41 12.21
C ARG A 153 -26.64 -21.42 10.74
N PRO A 154 -27.66 -20.64 10.38
CA PRO A 154 -28.23 -20.63 9.03
C PRO A 154 -27.27 -20.04 8.00
N VAL A 155 -27.48 -20.42 6.75
CA VAL A 155 -26.86 -19.81 5.57
C VAL A 155 -27.83 -18.77 5.00
N TYR A 156 -27.40 -17.52 4.98
CA TYR A 156 -28.13 -16.44 4.33
C TYR A 156 -27.53 -16.18 2.95
N THR A 157 -28.38 -16.30 1.94
CA THR A 157 -27.98 -16.36 0.53
C THR A 157 -28.52 -15.14 -0.22
N ILE A 158 -27.72 -14.63 -1.16
CA ILE A 158 -28.14 -13.78 -2.28
C ILE A 158 -28.64 -14.72 -3.37
N ASP A 159 -29.92 -14.56 -3.71
CA ASP A 159 -30.52 -15.08 -4.93
C ASP A 159 -30.54 -13.97 -5.99
N THR A 160 -29.88 -14.20 -7.13
CA THR A 160 -29.79 -13.17 -8.17
C THR A 160 -31.16 -12.79 -8.75
N ASP A 161 -32.16 -13.67 -8.67
CA ASP A 161 -33.52 -13.40 -9.11
C ASP A 161 -34.23 -12.34 -8.23
N GLU A 162 -33.75 -12.11 -6.99
CA GLU A 162 -34.22 -11.02 -6.13
C GLU A 162 -33.73 -9.63 -6.60
N GLY A 163 -32.77 -9.59 -7.53
CA GLY A 163 -32.28 -8.36 -8.15
C GLY A 163 -31.43 -7.45 -7.25
N ARG A 164 -30.95 -7.95 -6.10
CA ARG A 164 -30.16 -7.21 -5.11
C ARG A 164 -28.98 -8.03 -4.57
N GLY A 165 -28.07 -7.40 -3.82
CA GLY A 165 -26.85 -8.04 -3.30
C GLY A 165 -25.60 -7.75 -4.13
N ALA A 166 -25.64 -6.65 -4.90
CA ALA A 166 -24.54 -6.24 -5.77
C ALA A 166 -23.27 -5.93 -4.98
N ASP A 167 -23.39 -5.33 -3.80
CA ASP A 167 -22.31 -5.01 -2.87
C ASP A 167 -21.48 -6.25 -2.48
N VAL A 168 -22.14 -7.25 -1.90
CA VAL A 168 -21.47 -8.45 -1.37
C VAL A 168 -20.90 -9.30 -2.51
N LEU A 169 -21.66 -9.51 -3.58
CA LEU A 169 -21.22 -10.34 -4.70
C LEU A 169 -20.08 -9.68 -5.50
N SER A 170 -20.11 -8.35 -5.66
CA SER A 170 -19.01 -7.62 -6.29
C SER A 170 -17.73 -7.68 -5.44
N GLN A 171 -17.84 -7.51 -4.12
CA GLN A 171 -16.68 -7.66 -3.23
C GLN A 171 -16.07 -9.06 -3.32
N ALA A 172 -16.90 -10.10 -3.36
CA ALA A 172 -16.42 -11.47 -3.55
C ALA A 172 -15.67 -11.63 -4.89
N ALA A 173 -16.21 -11.09 -5.99
CA ALA A 173 -15.53 -11.06 -7.28
C ALA A 173 -14.18 -10.32 -7.21
N ALA A 174 -14.13 -9.18 -6.53
CA ALA A 174 -12.90 -8.41 -6.30
C ALA A 174 -11.83 -9.23 -5.56
N ALA A 175 -12.22 -9.93 -4.48
CA ALA A 175 -11.30 -10.77 -3.71
C ALA A 175 -10.70 -11.91 -4.55
N LEU A 176 -11.53 -12.60 -5.34
CA LEU A 176 -11.06 -13.68 -6.22
C LEU A 176 -10.14 -13.14 -7.33
N ALA A 177 -10.50 -12.03 -7.99
CA ALA A 177 -9.66 -11.38 -8.99
C ALA A 177 -8.32 -10.89 -8.42
N SER A 178 -8.33 -10.34 -7.20
CA SER A 178 -7.11 -9.92 -6.51
C SER A 178 -6.21 -11.11 -6.17
N TYR A 179 -6.79 -12.27 -5.82
CA TYR A 179 -6.02 -13.47 -5.52
C TYR A 179 -5.40 -14.07 -6.78
N ALA A 180 -6.16 -14.12 -7.88
CA ALA A 180 -5.66 -14.51 -9.18
C ALA A 180 -4.48 -13.62 -9.63
N THR A 181 -4.57 -12.31 -9.37
CA THR A 181 -3.49 -11.35 -9.65
C THR A 181 -2.25 -11.64 -8.79
N LEU A 182 -2.41 -11.84 -7.49
CA LEU A 182 -1.31 -12.23 -6.60
C LEU A 182 -0.61 -13.51 -7.05
N LEU A 183 -1.37 -14.55 -7.43
CA LEU A 183 -0.83 -15.82 -7.92
C LEU A 183 -0.02 -15.61 -9.20
N THR A 184 -0.59 -14.89 -10.16
CA THR A 184 0.07 -14.55 -11.43
C THR A 184 1.38 -13.81 -11.18
N LYS A 185 1.39 -12.83 -10.27
CA LYS A 185 2.59 -12.06 -9.93
C LYS A 185 3.69 -12.89 -9.25
N ALA A 186 3.31 -13.97 -8.57
CA ALA A 186 4.27 -14.94 -8.02
C ALA A 186 4.74 -16.01 -9.02
N GLY A 187 4.41 -15.85 -10.30
CA GLY A 187 4.81 -16.79 -11.35
C GLY A 187 3.88 -18.00 -11.50
N ASN A 188 2.75 -18.03 -10.79
CA ASN A 188 1.69 -19.01 -11.02
C ASN A 188 0.58 -18.40 -11.88
N SER A 189 0.75 -18.46 -13.21
CA SER A 189 -0.22 -17.92 -14.18
C SER A 189 -1.20 -18.96 -14.74
N SER A 190 -1.26 -20.16 -14.17
CA SER A 190 -2.09 -21.28 -14.65
C SER A 190 -2.77 -22.01 -13.48
N GLY A 191 -3.69 -22.95 -13.76
CA GLY A 191 -4.37 -23.72 -12.72
C GLY A 191 -5.20 -22.83 -11.79
N ASP A 192 -4.76 -22.68 -10.54
CA ASP A 192 -5.46 -21.89 -9.51
C ASP A 192 -5.69 -20.44 -9.95
N ALA A 193 -4.70 -19.78 -10.56
CA ALA A 193 -4.85 -18.38 -10.98
C ALA A 193 -5.95 -18.22 -12.05
N THR A 194 -6.03 -19.17 -12.99
CA THR A 194 -7.07 -19.19 -14.01
C THR A 194 -8.44 -19.55 -13.44
N HIS A 195 -8.49 -20.48 -12.47
CA HIS A 195 -9.71 -20.86 -11.77
C HIS A 195 -10.33 -19.67 -11.02
N TYR A 196 -9.55 -19.00 -10.18
CA TYR A 196 -10.06 -17.85 -9.41
C TYR A 196 -10.41 -16.66 -10.31
N ARG A 197 -9.69 -16.45 -11.41
CA ARG A 197 -10.10 -15.48 -12.44
C ARG A 197 -11.46 -15.83 -13.02
N ASP A 198 -11.64 -17.06 -13.52
CA ASP A 198 -12.88 -17.47 -14.19
C ASP A 198 -14.08 -17.40 -13.23
N ARG A 199 -13.85 -17.74 -11.95
CA ARG A 199 -14.85 -17.60 -10.89
C ARG A 199 -15.17 -16.14 -10.56
N ALA A 200 -14.17 -15.26 -10.51
CA ALA A 200 -14.40 -13.82 -10.36
C ALA A 200 -15.23 -13.26 -11.53
N MET A 201 -14.92 -13.66 -12.76
CA MET A 201 -15.69 -13.26 -13.95
C MET A 201 -17.13 -13.77 -13.91
N ALA A 202 -17.35 -15.01 -13.44
CA ALA A 202 -18.69 -15.57 -13.29
C ALA A 202 -19.51 -14.84 -12.22
N MET A 203 -18.92 -14.51 -11.06
CA MET A 203 -19.57 -13.67 -10.04
C MET A 203 -19.88 -12.27 -10.58
N TRP A 204 -18.93 -11.66 -11.29
CA TRP A 204 -19.09 -10.34 -11.89
C TRP A 204 -20.22 -10.30 -12.93
N ALA A 205 -20.32 -11.33 -13.76
CA ALA A 205 -21.36 -11.44 -14.78
C ALA A 205 -22.78 -11.35 -14.20
N LEU A 206 -22.96 -11.75 -12.94
CA LEU A 206 -24.20 -11.61 -12.18
C LEU A 206 -24.25 -10.27 -11.44
N ALA A 207 -23.17 -9.94 -10.71
CA ALA A 207 -23.13 -8.80 -9.80
C ALA A 207 -23.39 -7.46 -10.50
N LYS A 208 -22.94 -7.30 -11.74
CA LYS A 208 -23.09 -6.05 -12.51
C LYS A 208 -24.54 -5.71 -12.85
N ASP A 209 -25.40 -6.73 -12.93
CA ASP A 209 -26.82 -6.58 -13.28
C ASP A 209 -27.72 -6.42 -12.04
N LEU A 210 -27.18 -6.67 -10.84
CA LEU A 210 -27.89 -6.45 -9.57
C LEU A 210 -27.97 -4.96 -9.24
N VAL A 211 -29.13 -4.52 -8.74
CA VAL A 211 -29.42 -3.12 -8.40
C VAL A 211 -29.81 -3.03 -6.94
N GLY A 212 -28.80 -2.79 -6.10
CA GLY A 212 -28.99 -2.53 -4.67
C GLY A 212 -28.15 -3.41 -3.78
N VAL A 213 -28.00 -2.94 -2.53
CA VAL A 213 -27.33 -3.67 -1.45
C VAL A 213 -28.10 -4.91 -1.04
N TYR A 214 -27.40 -5.90 -0.53
CA TYR A 214 -27.99 -7.04 0.16
C TYR A 214 -28.78 -6.55 1.37
N ILE A 215 -29.98 -7.10 1.56
CA ILE A 215 -30.79 -6.80 2.75
C ILE A 215 -30.55 -7.90 3.77
N VAL A 216 -29.84 -7.54 4.83
CA VAL A 216 -29.66 -8.41 5.98
C VAL A 216 -31.04 -8.68 6.61
N PRO A 217 -31.37 -9.93 6.96
CA PRO A 217 -32.62 -10.24 7.65
C PRO A 217 -32.81 -9.40 8.92
N GLU A 218 -34.06 -9.01 9.20
CA GLU A 218 -34.40 -8.21 10.37
C GLU A 218 -33.90 -8.87 11.66
N GLY A 219 -33.28 -8.08 12.55
CA GLY A 219 -32.72 -8.58 13.81
C GLY A 219 -31.35 -9.26 13.70
N ASN A 220 -30.81 -9.44 12.50
CA ASN A 220 -29.53 -10.11 12.25
C ASN A 220 -28.44 -9.16 11.67
N ILE A 221 -28.54 -7.86 11.96
CA ILE A 221 -27.63 -6.83 11.44
C ILE A 221 -26.23 -7.02 12.06
N THR A 222 -25.32 -7.65 11.32
CA THR A 222 -23.91 -7.81 11.69
C THR A 222 -23.02 -6.73 11.08
N LEU A 223 -23.28 -6.39 9.82
CA LEU A 223 -22.71 -5.25 9.12
C LEU A 223 -23.77 -4.68 8.16
N LEU A 224 -23.85 -3.35 8.06
CA LEU A 224 -24.79 -2.67 7.17
C LEU A 224 -24.05 -2.04 6.00
N SER A 225 -24.30 -2.55 4.81
CA SER A 225 -23.95 -1.90 3.54
C SER A 225 -25.02 -0.89 3.12
N ARG A 226 -24.60 0.23 2.55
CA ARG A 226 -25.42 1.39 2.15
C ARG A 226 -25.19 1.81 0.72
N SER A 227 -24.14 1.33 0.07
CA SER A 227 -23.92 1.47 -1.38
C SER A 227 -23.41 0.16 -1.97
N TYR A 228 -23.46 0.09 -3.30
CA TYR A 228 -23.03 -1.08 -4.05
C TYR A 228 -22.28 -0.72 -5.33
N ARG A 229 -22.34 0.56 -5.77
CA ARG A 229 -21.66 1.04 -6.97
C ARG A 229 -20.14 1.15 -6.76
N ASP A 230 -19.71 1.50 -5.56
CA ASP A 230 -18.30 1.41 -5.18
C ASP A 230 -17.78 -0.03 -5.21
N ASP A 231 -18.58 -1.00 -4.74
CA ASP A 231 -18.18 -2.41 -4.79
C ASP A 231 -18.12 -2.94 -6.22
N GLN A 232 -19.08 -2.54 -7.07
CA GLN A 232 -19.04 -2.85 -8.50
C GLN A 232 -17.81 -2.23 -9.18
N ALA A 233 -17.50 -0.98 -8.86
CA ALA A 233 -16.30 -0.31 -9.33
C ALA A 233 -15.03 -1.04 -8.85
N TRP A 234 -15.02 -1.53 -7.61
CA TRP A 234 -13.91 -2.28 -7.03
C TRP A 234 -13.68 -3.63 -7.70
N ALA A 235 -14.76 -4.39 -7.95
CA ALA A 235 -14.69 -5.66 -8.68
C ALA A 235 -14.15 -5.48 -10.10
N ALA A 236 -14.72 -4.54 -10.84
CA ALA A 236 -14.29 -4.22 -12.20
C ALA A 236 -12.84 -3.71 -12.22
N ALA A 237 -12.42 -2.90 -11.24
CA ALA A 237 -11.03 -2.42 -11.14
C ALA A 237 -10.03 -3.57 -10.94
N TRP A 238 -10.37 -4.58 -10.13
CA TRP A 238 -9.52 -5.76 -9.97
C TRP A 238 -9.47 -6.65 -11.22
N LEU A 239 -10.60 -6.83 -11.91
CA LEU A 239 -10.63 -7.56 -13.18
C LEU A 239 -9.83 -6.83 -14.27
N CYS A 240 -9.95 -5.51 -14.35
CA CYS A 240 -9.11 -4.64 -15.18
C CYS A 240 -7.63 -4.80 -14.85
N ARG A 241 -7.28 -4.78 -13.56
CA ARG A 241 -5.90 -4.98 -13.12
C ARG A 241 -5.36 -6.35 -13.51
N TYR A 242 -6.14 -7.41 -13.29
CA TYR A 242 -5.77 -8.76 -13.70
C TYR A 242 -5.56 -8.84 -15.22
N GLN A 243 -6.47 -8.27 -16.02
CA GLN A 243 -6.37 -8.21 -17.47
C GLN A 243 -5.03 -7.62 -17.92
N ILE A 244 -4.65 -6.48 -17.35
CA ILE A 244 -3.40 -5.79 -17.64
C ILE A 244 -2.17 -6.62 -17.23
N GLU A 245 -2.11 -7.12 -15.99
CA GLU A 245 -0.91 -7.80 -15.50
C GLU A 245 -0.72 -9.22 -16.06
N SER A 246 -1.81 -9.90 -16.41
CA SER A 246 -1.74 -11.25 -16.99
C SER A 246 -1.60 -11.24 -18.52
N GLY A 247 -1.91 -10.11 -19.18
CA GLY A 247 -2.04 -10.04 -20.63
C GLY A 247 -3.28 -10.79 -21.16
N PHE A 248 -4.18 -11.23 -20.28
CA PHE A 248 -5.47 -11.80 -20.66
C PHE A 248 -6.31 -10.74 -21.36
N THR A 249 -7.02 -11.10 -22.43
CA THR A 249 -7.96 -10.21 -23.11
C THR A 249 -9.35 -10.84 -23.07
N PRO A 250 -10.31 -10.30 -22.31
CA PRO A 250 -11.68 -10.79 -22.33
C PRO A 250 -12.33 -10.50 -23.69
N THR A 251 -13.19 -11.41 -24.16
CA THR A 251 -13.89 -11.24 -25.44
C THR A 251 -15.23 -10.52 -25.32
N THR A 252 -15.72 -10.32 -24.09
CA THR A 252 -17.11 -9.94 -23.82
C THR A 252 -17.31 -8.60 -23.11
N GLU A 253 -16.28 -8.06 -22.47
CA GLU A 253 -16.41 -6.84 -21.65
C GLU A 253 -15.07 -6.12 -21.49
N ASP A 254 -15.10 -4.79 -21.45
CA ASP A 254 -13.96 -3.96 -21.04
C ASP A 254 -14.10 -3.62 -19.55
N TYR A 255 -13.37 -4.36 -18.70
CA TYR A 255 -13.44 -4.16 -17.25
C TYR A 255 -12.91 -2.81 -16.80
N CYS A 256 -11.97 -2.22 -17.52
CA CYS A 256 -11.40 -0.92 -17.17
C CYS A 256 -12.44 0.19 -17.39
N ALA A 257 -13.15 0.14 -18.52
CA ALA A 257 -14.26 1.05 -18.79
C ALA A 257 -15.43 0.86 -17.81
N SER A 258 -15.78 -0.39 -17.46
CA SER A 258 -16.78 -0.67 -16.42
C SER A 258 -16.36 -0.07 -15.07
N ALA A 259 -15.10 -0.24 -14.65
CA ALA A 259 -14.60 0.28 -13.39
C ALA A 259 -14.68 1.81 -13.32
N GLU A 260 -14.30 2.49 -14.40
CA GLU A 260 -14.42 3.95 -14.55
C GLU A 260 -15.88 4.40 -14.41
N SER A 261 -16.80 3.79 -15.16
CA SER A 261 -18.23 4.14 -15.15
C SER A 261 -18.84 4.04 -13.75
N TYR A 262 -18.62 2.92 -13.06
CA TYR A 262 -19.17 2.73 -11.71
C TYR A 262 -18.52 3.64 -10.67
N TRP A 263 -17.23 3.94 -10.84
CA TRP A 263 -16.55 4.90 -9.97
C TRP A 263 -17.15 6.31 -10.10
N TYR A 264 -17.45 6.76 -11.32
CA TYR A 264 -18.13 8.03 -11.56
C TYR A 264 -19.54 8.08 -10.96
N GLU A 265 -20.34 7.02 -11.14
CA GLU A 265 -21.67 6.94 -10.54
C GLU A 265 -21.61 7.07 -9.02
N MET A 266 -20.68 6.33 -8.40
CA MET A 266 -20.53 6.35 -6.95
C MET A 266 -20.01 7.69 -6.43
N THR A 267 -18.97 8.26 -7.05
CA THR A 267 -18.41 9.55 -6.63
C THR A 267 -19.41 10.69 -6.81
N SER A 268 -20.28 10.62 -7.81
CA SER A 268 -21.39 11.56 -7.99
C SER A 268 -22.43 11.51 -6.86
N LEU A 269 -22.66 10.34 -6.27
CA LEU A 269 -23.66 10.14 -5.21
C LEU A 269 -23.09 10.32 -3.79
N ARG A 270 -21.86 9.82 -3.57
CA ARG A 270 -21.25 9.69 -2.24
C ARG A 270 -19.78 10.16 -2.20
N GLY A 271 -19.32 10.93 -3.18
CA GLY A 271 -17.94 11.47 -3.20
C GLY A 271 -17.58 12.40 -2.04
N SER A 272 -18.57 12.85 -1.26
CA SER A 272 -18.36 13.56 0.01
C SER A 272 -17.93 12.65 1.17
N GLN A 273 -17.99 11.33 0.99
CA GLN A 273 -17.53 10.36 1.99
C GLN A 273 -16.03 10.13 1.89
N LEU A 274 -15.27 11.04 2.47
CA LEU A 274 -13.81 11.06 2.34
C LEU A 274 -13.09 10.06 3.27
N PHE A 275 -13.58 8.82 3.37
CA PHE A 275 -12.99 7.75 4.19
C PHE A 275 -13.14 6.38 3.50
N LEU A 276 -12.32 5.41 3.93
CA LEU A 276 -12.35 4.03 3.43
C LEU A 276 -12.88 3.06 4.50
N SER A 277 -13.82 2.21 4.10
CA SER A 277 -14.29 1.04 4.87
C SER A 277 -14.84 -0.02 3.91
N ALA A 278 -15.24 -1.19 4.44
CA ALA A 278 -15.91 -2.22 3.63
C ALA A 278 -17.26 -1.78 3.01
N ASP A 279 -17.83 -0.65 3.45
CA ASP A 279 -19.07 -0.02 2.93
C ASP A 279 -18.77 1.17 1.98
N VAL A 280 -17.51 1.59 1.89
CA VAL A 280 -17.11 2.80 1.13
C VAL A 280 -15.75 2.56 0.46
N MET A 281 -15.76 2.05 -0.77
CA MET A 281 -14.54 1.60 -1.48
C MET A 281 -14.04 2.57 -2.56
N HIS A 282 -14.77 3.62 -2.91
CA HIS A 282 -14.44 4.47 -4.06
C HIS A 282 -13.04 5.14 -3.99
N LEU A 283 -12.51 5.42 -2.80
CA LEU A 283 -11.13 5.90 -2.64
C LEU A 283 -10.10 4.79 -2.91
N ALA A 284 -10.38 3.55 -2.51
CA ALA A 284 -9.53 2.41 -2.84
C ALA A 284 -9.56 2.12 -4.35
N VAL A 285 -10.72 2.24 -4.99
CA VAL A 285 -10.85 2.16 -6.46
C VAL A 285 -9.97 3.20 -7.15
N ALA A 286 -10.04 4.47 -6.73
CA ALA A 286 -9.20 5.53 -7.30
C ALA A 286 -7.70 5.21 -7.16
N ALA A 287 -7.27 4.73 -5.97
CA ALA A 287 -5.88 4.35 -5.74
C ALA A 287 -5.43 3.15 -6.60
N LEU A 288 -6.28 2.12 -6.75
CA LEU A 288 -6.00 0.94 -7.56
C LEU A 288 -5.95 1.27 -9.06
N LEU A 289 -6.95 2.00 -9.58
CA LEU A 289 -7.00 2.36 -10.99
C LEU A 289 -5.86 3.30 -11.36
N ARG A 290 -5.50 4.25 -10.48
CA ARG A 290 -4.29 5.07 -10.62
C ARG A 290 -3.03 4.21 -10.77
N ASP A 291 -2.80 3.23 -9.88
CA ASP A 291 -1.65 2.32 -10.00
C ASP A 291 -1.72 1.45 -11.26
N THR A 292 -2.91 1.15 -11.73
CA THR A 292 -3.16 0.28 -12.90
C THR A 292 -2.87 0.99 -14.21
N MET A 293 -3.21 2.28 -14.32
CA MET A 293 -2.87 3.12 -15.49
C MET A 293 -1.38 3.18 -15.77
N GLY A 294 -0.53 3.24 -14.73
CA GLY A 294 0.93 3.26 -14.90
C GLY A 294 1.53 1.96 -15.46
N ARG A 295 0.74 0.90 -15.64
CA ARG A 295 1.25 -0.45 -15.98
C ARG A 295 0.96 -0.91 -17.40
N SER A 296 0.19 -0.15 -18.16
CA SER A 296 -0.08 -0.47 -19.56
C SER A 296 -0.23 0.78 -20.40
N GLU A 297 0.58 0.89 -21.45
CA GLU A 297 0.40 1.92 -22.49
C GLU A 297 -0.81 1.64 -23.41
N THR A 298 -1.40 0.44 -23.33
CA THR A 298 -2.38 -0.07 -24.30
C THR A 298 -3.82 -0.11 -23.78
N TYR A 299 -4.03 -0.57 -22.53
CA TYR A 299 -5.38 -0.82 -22.00
C TYR A 299 -5.97 0.37 -21.23
N LEU A 300 -5.10 1.13 -20.58
CA LEU A 300 -5.40 2.44 -20.03
C LEU A 300 -4.29 3.35 -20.55
N ALA A 301 -4.31 3.68 -21.85
CA ALA A 301 -3.50 4.78 -22.33
C ALA A 301 -3.74 5.96 -21.38
N LEU A 302 -2.67 6.47 -20.75
CA LEU A 302 -2.72 7.46 -19.68
C LEU A 302 -3.80 8.51 -19.97
N ASN A 303 -4.98 8.32 -19.36
CA ASN A 303 -6.08 9.24 -19.48
C ASN A 303 -5.82 10.32 -18.42
N GLU A 304 -5.15 11.38 -18.83
CA GLU A 304 -4.74 12.47 -17.93
C GLU A 304 -5.94 13.08 -17.20
N THR A 305 -7.13 13.10 -17.83
CA THR A 305 -8.35 13.62 -17.21
C THR A 305 -8.82 12.72 -16.06
N LEU A 306 -8.98 11.41 -16.32
CA LEU A 306 -9.42 10.46 -15.30
C LEU A 306 -8.38 10.33 -14.16
N LEU A 307 -7.09 10.36 -14.50
CA LEU A 307 -6.01 10.37 -13.52
C LEU A 307 -6.06 11.62 -12.63
N ALA A 308 -6.32 12.80 -13.21
CA ALA A 308 -6.49 14.03 -12.46
C ALA A 308 -7.68 13.96 -11.49
N GLU A 309 -8.78 13.31 -11.87
CA GLU A 309 -9.94 13.12 -11.00
C GLU A 309 -9.68 12.14 -9.86
N PHE A 310 -8.99 11.02 -10.13
CA PHE A 310 -8.51 10.12 -9.07
C PHE A 310 -7.60 10.83 -8.08
N ASN A 311 -6.62 11.59 -8.58
CA ASN A 311 -5.73 12.40 -7.75
C ASN A 311 -6.53 13.42 -6.94
N THR A 312 -7.51 14.10 -7.55
CA THR A 312 -8.37 15.08 -6.87
C THR A 312 -9.17 14.45 -5.73
N ALA A 313 -9.76 13.26 -5.93
CA ALA A 313 -10.48 12.56 -4.87
C ALA A 313 -9.56 12.14 -3.71
N LEU A 314 -8.37 11.62 -4.04
CA LEU A 314 -7.38 11.19 -3.05
C LEU A 314 -6.72 12.36 -2.31
N ASP A 315 -6.55 13.50 -2.97
CA ASP A 315 -6.08 14.76 -2.39
C ASP A 315 -7.16 15.37 -1.50
N ALA A 316 -8.42 15.42 -1.95
CA ALA A 316 -9.52 15.91 -1.14
C ALA A 316 -9.68 15.11 0.17
N ALA A 317 -9.56 13.77 0.08
CA ALA A 317 -9.59 12.92 1.27
C ALA A 317 -8.40 13.21 2.21
N PHE A 318 -7.17 13.26 1.68
CA PHE A 318 -6.01 13.57 2.51
C PHE A 318 -6.09 14.96 3.15
N SER A 319 -6.49 15.98 2.38
CA SER A 319 -6.71 17.35 2.87
C SER A 319 -7.78 17.41 3.95
N TRP A 320 -8.87 16.66 3.84
CA TRP A 320 -9.88 16.60 4.90
C TRP A 320 -9.32 15.97 6.17
N TRP A 321 -8.59 14.85 6.05
CA TRP A 321 -8.01 14.15 7.19
C TRP A 321 -6.89 14.92 7.90
N THR A 322 -6.19 15.79 7.18
CA THR A 322 -5.12 16.64 7.72
C THR A 322 -5.63 17.99 8.22
N SER A 323 -6.59 18.63 7.54
CA SER A 323 -7.15 19.93 7.97
C SER A 323 -7.99 19.83 9.24
N ALA A 324 -8.67 18.69 9.45
CA ALA A 324 -9.36 18.43 10.73
C ALA A 324 -8.38 18.33 11.92
N SER A 325 -7.07 18.32 11.68
CA SER A 325 -6.08 18.40 12.76
C SER A 325 -6.16 19.71 13.55
N ASP A 326 -6.78 20.77 13.03
CA ASP A 326 -6.99 22.01 13.79
C ASP A 326 -8.26 21.98 14.66
N THR A 327 -9.11 20.97 14.50
CA THR A 327 -10.35 20.83 15.28
C THR A 327 -10.14 19.86 16.44
N ALA A 328 -9.99 20.41 17.64
CA ALA A 328 -9.94 19.61 18.87
C ALA A 328 -11.28 18.89 19.08
N CYS A 329 -11.23 17.58 19.31
CA CYS A 329 -12.43 16.78 19.53
C CYS A 329 -13.26 17.28 20.72
N SER A 330 -14.57 17.35 20.51
CA SER A 330 -15.59 17.56 21.53
C SER A 330 -16.62 16.42 21.51
N CYS A 331 -17.26 16.18 22.65
CA CYS A 331 -18.34 15.20 22.77
C CYS A 331 -19.55 15.52 21.86
N ALA A 332 -19.67 16.75 21.37
CA ALA A 332 -20.76 17.20 20.50
C ALA A 332 -20.45 17.08 18.99
N ASP A 333 -19.19 16.81 18.62
CA ASP A 333 -18.78 16.83 17.22
C ASP A 333 -19.42 15.68 16.44
N VAL A 334 -19.97 15.98 15.27
CA VAL A 334 -20.34 14.99 14.27
C VAL A 334 -19.33 15.11 13.14
N GLY A 335 -18.60 14.03 12.86
CA GLY A 335 -17.54 14.01 11.85
C GLY A 335 -16.13 13.97 12.44
N LEU A 336 -15.15 14.27 11.59
CA LEU A 336 -13.74 14.08 11.87
C LEU A 336 -13.19 15.14 12.85
N CYS A 337 -12.47 14.70 13.87
CA CYS A 337 -11.80 15.57 14.84
C CYS A 337 -10.45 14.99 15.30
N LYS A 338 -9.62 15.80 15.98
CA LYS A 338 -8.34 15.38 16.55
C LYS A 338 -8.39 15.30 18.08
N THR A 339 -8.00 14.17 18.65
CA THR A 339 -7.89 14.01 20.11
C THR A 339 -6.76 14.87 20.70
N PRO A 340 -6.75 15.15 22.01
CA PRO A 340 -5.61 15.81 22.68
C PRO A 340 -4.24 15.16 22.38
N GLY A 341 -4.20 13.83 22.25
CA GLY A 341 -3.00 13.05 21.90
C GLY A 341 -2.64 13.03 20.41
N GLY A 342 -3.41 13.72 19.57
CA GLY A 342 -3.12 13.90 18.14
C GLY A 342 -3.67 12.82 17.21
N PHE A 343 -4.58 11.96 17.68
CA PHE A 343 -5.21 10.91 16.89
C PHE A 343 -6.47 11.44 16.18
N MET A 344 -6.68 11.02 14.94
CA MET A 344 -7.86 11.41 14.16
C MET A 344 -9.02 10.44 14.42
N VAL A 345 -10.17 10.97 14.85
CA VAL A 345 -11.37 10.18 15.15
C VAL A 345 -12.52 10.63 14.24
N LEU A 346 -12.94 9.73 13.33
CA LEU A 346 -14.14 9.93 12.51
C LEU A 346 -15.42 9.57 13.30
N GLN A 347 -15.36 8.46 14.02
CA GLN A 347 -16.38 7.97 14.94
C GLN A 347 -15.73 7.08 16.00
N GLU A 348 -16.35 6.92 17.17
CA GLU A 348 -15.73 6.18 18.29
C GLU A 348 -15.75 4.66 18.09
N HIS A 349 -16.76 4.13 17.42
CA HIS A 349 -16.82 2.70 17.09
C HIS A 349 -15.88 2.40 15.93
N GLY A 350 -14.76 1.72 16.22
CA GLY A 350 -13.76 1.38 15.23
C GLY A 350 -12.90 2.56 14.79
N SER A 351 -12.67 3.55 15.67
CA SER A 351 -11.85 4.73 15.38
C SER A 351 -10.47 4.38 14.81
N ALA A 352 -9.83 3.34 15.37
CA ALA A 352 -8.52 2.83 14.92
C ALA A 352 -8.52 2.38 13.45
N HIS A 353 -9.59 1.71 13.01
CA HIS A 353 -9.71 1.17 11.66
C HIS A 353 -9.77 2.27 10.60
N PHE A 354 -10.57 3.31 10.81
CA PHE A 354 -10.68 4.40 9.83
C PHE A 354 -9.36 5.14 9.66
N ALA A 355 -8.68 5.49 10.76
CA ALA A 355 -7.39 6.15 10.70
C ALA A 355 -6.33 5.26 10.03
N ALA A 356 -6.32 3.95 10.33
CA ALA A 356 -5.39 2.99 9.71
C ALA A 356 -5.63 2.80 8.21
N ASN A 357 -6.90 2.74 7.76
CA ASN A 357 -7.25 2.66 6.34
C ASN A 357 -6.80 3.90 5.58
N MET A 358 -6.96 5.08 6.17
CA MET A 358 -6.53 6.31 5.54
C MET A 358 -5.01 6.47 5.55
N ALA A 359 -4.32 6.01 6.61
CA ALA A 359 -2.86 5.92 6.64
C ALA A 359 -2.33 5.00 5.51
N MET A 360 -2.98 3.85 5.28
CA MET A 360 -2.67 2.98 4.14
C MET A 360 -2.82 3.71 2.81
N LEU A 361 -3.95 4.38 2.56
CA LEU A 361 -4.16 5.13 1.32
C LEU A 361 -3.13 6.27 1.14
N ALA A 362 -2.79 6.98 2.21
CA ALA A 362 -1.75 8.01 2.19
C ALA A 362 -0.39 7.44 1.76
N LEU A 363 -0.03 6.24 2.24
CA LEU A 363 1.23 5.59 1.88
C LEU A 363 1.21 5.02 0.45
N LEU A 364 0.10 4.41 0.03
CA LEU A 364 -0.06 3.91 -1.34
C LEU A 364 0.08 5.03 -2.37
N THR A 365 -0.51 6.19 -2.09
CA THR A 365 -0.45 7.38 -2.96
C THR A 365 0.91 8.08 -2.92
N ALA A 366 1.61 8.03 -1.79
CA ALA A 366 2.97 8.56 -1.65
C ALA A 366 4.06 7.64 -2.22
N LYS A 367 3.70 6.42 -2.66
CA LYS A 367 4.63 5.52 -3.35
C LYS A 367 4.87 6.00 -4.78
N THR A 368 6.14 6.10 -5.17
CA THR A 368 6.53 6.33 -6.57
C THR A 368 6.05 5.15 -7.42
N GLN A 369 5.34 5.45 -8.51
CA GLN A 369 4.81 4.44 -9.43
C GLN A 369 5.48 4.58 -10.80
N THR A 370 6.21 3.54 -11.19
CA THR A 370 6.80 3.42 -12.51
C THR A 370 5.70 3.48 -13.57
N GLY A 371 5.96 4.22 -14.66
CA GLY A 371 5.03 4.34 -15.79
C GLY A 371 3.92 5.40 -15.64
N LEU A 372 3.71 6.00 -14.47
CA LEU A 372 2.83 7.16 -14.35
C LEU A 372 3.44 8.46 -14.92
N GLY A 373 4.76 8.55 -15.03
CA GLY A 373 5.47 9.77 -15.41
C GLY A 373 5.63 10.75 -14.23
N ALA A 374 6.72 11.52 -14.22
CA ALA A 374 7.07 12.39 -13.09
C ALA A 374 6.02 13.48 -12.79
N ALA A 375 5.41 14.05 -13.84
CA ALA A 375 4.38 15.10 -13.72
C ALA A 375 3.08 14.62 -13.04
N ASN A 376 2.82 13.31 -13.02
CA ASN A 376 1.61 12.72 -12.46
C ASN A 376 1.81 12.09 -11.07
N GLN A 377 3.01 12.28 -10.50
CA GLN A 377 3.31 11.87 -9.14
C GLN A 377 3.16 13.05 -8.18
N LEU A 378 2.93 12.74 -6.91
CA LEU A 378 3.00 13.74 -5.86
C LEU A 378 4.39 14.36 -5.80
N SER A 379 4.45 15.66 -5.51
CA SER A 379 5.71 16.32 -5.19
C SER A 379 6.34 15.70 -3.94
N ASN A 380 7.64 15.92 -3.77
CA ASN A 380 8.37 15.39 -2.62
C ASN A 380 7.85 15.91 -1.27
N ALA A 381 7.40 17.17 -1.23
CA ALA A 381 6.74 17.74 -0.07
C ALA A 381 5.45 16.98 0.26
N GLN A 382 4.60 16.74 -0.74
CA GLN A 382 3.33 16.02 -0.56
C GLN A 382 3.55 14.54 -0.17
N LYS A 383 4.54 13.86 -0.76
CA LYS A 383 4.91 12.49 -0.35
C LYS A 383 5.33 12.46 1.12
N PHE A 384 6.17 13.41 1.54
CA PHE A 384 6.62 13.53 2.92
C PHE A 384 5.46 13.78 3.89
N GLU A 385 4.59 14.75 3.58
CA GLU A 385 3.40 15.06 4.38
C GLU A 385 2.51 13.82 4.59
N ARG A 386 2.20 13.10 3.50
CA ARG A 386 1.41 11.87 3.56
C ARG A 386 2.06 10.77 4.40
N ARG A 387 3.36 10.54 4.21
CA ARG A 387 4.13 9.53 4.98
C ARG A 387 4.18 9.88 6.46
N CYS A 388 4.43 11.13 6.80
CA CYS A 388 4.55 11.57 8.19
C CYS A 388 3.20 11.63 8.90
N TRP A 389 2.15 12.06 8.21
CA TRP A 389 0.79 11.95 8.76
C TRP A 389 0.40 10.48 8.99
N ALA A 390 0.68 9.59 8.05
CA ALA A 390 0.43 8.16 8.22
C ALA A 390 1.23 7.58 9.39
N TYR A 391 2.52 7.90 9.49
CA TYR A 391 3.35 7.54 10.64
C TYR A 391 2.73 8.03 11.95
N ASP A 392 2.30 9.29 12.00
CA ASP A 392 1.73 9.90 13.21
C ASP A 392 0.49 9.16 13.73
N GLN A 393 -0.37 8.68 12.82
CA GLN A 393 -1.56 7.91 13.20
C GLN A 393 -1.19 6.48 13.62
N ILE A 394 -0.28 5.82 12.91
CA ILE A 394 0.14 4.45 13.21
C ILE A 394 0.97 4.38 14.50
N ASP A 395 1.87 5.34 14.72
CA ASP A 395 2.68 5.44 15.94
C ASP A 395 1.80 5.68 17.18
N TYR A 396 0.71 6.45 17.04
CA TYR A 396 -0.32 6.55 18.07
C TYR A 396 -0.92 5.17 18.38
N LEU A 397 -1.34 4.42 17.35
CA LEU A 397 -1.93 3.08 17.52
C LEU A 397 -0.94 2.07 18.12
N LEU A 398 0.35 2.24 17.89
CA LEU A 398 1.43 1.44 18.47
C LEU A 398 1.83 1.90 19.88
N GLY A 399 1.27 3.00 20.39
CA GLY A 399 1.55 3.53 21.73
C GLY A 399 2.79 4.41 21.83
N GLY A 400 3.45 4.77 20.72
CA GLY A 400 4.64 5.63 20.71
C GLY A 400 4.38 7.05 21.25
N LYS A 401 3.13 7.55 21.13
CA LYS A 401 2.74 8.88 21.60
C LYS A 401 2.18 8.92 23.02
N THR A 402 1.46 7.89 23.43
CA THR A 402 0.66 7.89 24.67
C THR A 402 1.11 6.85 25.69
N GLY A 403 2.00 5.92 25.32
CA GLY A 403 2.35 4.73 26.09
C GLY A 403 1.26 3.64 26.08
N GLN A 404 0.11 3.87 25.42
CA GLN A 404 -0.98 2.92 25.28
C GLN A 404 -1.11 2.50 23.82
N ALA A 405 -0.83 1.22 23.52
CA ALA A 405 -1.07 0.62 22.21
C ALA A 405 -2.51 0.14 22.07
N TYR A 406 -2.94 -0.02 20.82
CA TYR A 406 -4.26 -0.53 20.44
C TYR A 406 -4.16 -1.84 19.67
N VAL A 407 -2.99 -2.49 19.75
CA VAL A 407 -2.72 -3.76 19.08
C VAL A 407 -2.37 -4.82 20.10
N VAL A 408 -3.10 -5.94 20.09
CA VAL A 408 -2.91 -7.02 21.04
C VAL A 408 -1.58 -7.74 20.79
N GLY A 409 -0.83 -7.97 21.88
CA GLY A 409 0.45 -8.69 21.85
C GLY A 409 1.64 -7.90 21.33
N LEU A 410 1.52 -6.58 21.18
CA LEU A 410 2.62 -5.72 20.74
C LEU A 410 3.79 -5.73 21.75
N SER A 411 3.51 -5.61 23.05
CA SER A 411 4.52 -5.63 24.12
C SER A 411 5.23 -6.99 24.28
N SER A 412 4.69 -8.06 23.68
CA SER A 412 5.31 -9.39 23.66
C SER A 412 6.35 -9.53 22.54
N LEU A 413 6.51 -8.52 21.67
CA LEU A 413 7.47 -8.53 20.57
C LEU A 413 8.85 -8.00 21.01
N SER A 414 9.89 -8.70 20.58
CA SER A 414 11.27 -8.25 20.79
C SER A 414 11.53 -6.94 20.03
N GLY A 415 12.16 -5.98 20.70
CA GLY A 415 12.50 -4.67 20.12
C GLY A 415 11.39 -3.63 20.18
N VAL A 416 10.24 -3.94 20.80
CA VAL A 416 9.24 -2.96 21.22
C VAL A 416 9.55 -2.49 22.64
N ASP A 417 9.33 -1.21 22.93
CA ASP A 417 9.49 -0.68 24.29
C ASP A 417 8.53 -1.39 25.26
N ALA A 418 9.09 -2.04 26.28
CA ALA A 418 8.36 -2.75 27.31
C ALA A 418 7.49 -1.84 28.19
N SER A 419 7.69 -0.52 28.14
CA SER A 419 6.84 0.46 28.81
C SER A 419 5.46 0.63 28.15
N ILE A 420 5.31 0.21 26.88
CA ILE A 420 4.06 0.32 26.13
C ILE A 420 3.04 -0.70 26.63
N SER A 421 1.90 -0.20 27.10
CA SER A 421 0.74 -1.01 27.50
C SER A 421 0.02 -1.55 26.26
N SER A 422 -0.18 -2.87 26.20
CA SER A 422 -0.95 -3.52 25.11
C SER A 422 -2.28 -4.08 25.63
N PRO A 423 -3.37 -4.08 24.83
CA PRO A 423 -4.65 -4.65 25.23
C PRO A 423 -4.54 -6.15 25.56
N LYS A 424 -5.15 -6.56 26.67
CA LYS A 424 -5.18 -7.96 27.13
C LYS A 424 -6.57 -8.56 27.11
N ARG A 425 -7.60 -7.72 26.92
CA ARG A 425 -9.01 -8.12 27.01
C ARG A 425 -9.79 -7.77 25.74
N PRO A 426 -9.29 -8.13 24.53
CA PRO A 426 -10.11 -7.98 23.34
C PRO A 426 -11.38 -8.83 23.49
N ARG A 427 -12.53 -8.30 23.06
CA ARG A 427 -13.81 -9.02 23.05
C ARG A 427 -13.74 -10.07 21.96
N HIS A 428 -13.19 -11.23 22.29
CA HIS A 428 -13.01 -12.34 21.37
C HIS A 428 -13.18 -13.67 22.10
N ARG A 429 -14.20 -14.44 21.70
CA ARG A 429 -14.68 -15.62 22.41
C ARG A 429 -13.59 -16.69 22.51
N ALA A 430 -13.01 -17.10 21.38
CA ALA A 430 -12.05 -18.20 21.34
C ALA A 430 -10.75 -17.94 22.15
N SER A 431 -10.26 -16.69 22.19
CA SER A 431 -9.08 -16.34 22.98
C SER A 431 -9.38 -16.21 24.48
N SER A 432 -10.63 -15.97 24.85
CA SER A 432 -11.05 -15.84 26.25
C SER A 432 -11.29 -17.19 26.96
N CYS A 433 -11.26 -18.31 26.23
CA CYS A 433 -11.63 -19.62 26.75
C CYS A 433 -10.54 -20.68 26.55
N GLU A 434 -10.21 -21.42 27.60
CA GLU A 434 -9.19 -22.47 27.60
C GLU A 434 -9.49 -23.56 26.56
N LYS A 435 -8.49 -23.96 25.77
CA LYS A 435 -8.62 -25.02 24.75
C LYS A 435 -9.06 -26.36 25.38
N ALA A 436 -8.41 -26.77 26.46
CA ALA A 436 -8.58 -28.09 27.05
C ALA A 436 -9.90 -28.22 27.83
N SER A 437 -10.23 -27.27 28.69
CA SER A 437 -11.43 -27.33 29.53
C SER A 437 -12.66 -26.73 28.85
N GLY A 438 -12.48 -25.78 27.92
CA GLY A 438 -13.55 -24.94 27.36
C GLY A 438 -13.98 -23.81 28.30
N LYS A 439 -13.38 -23.69 29.50
CA LYS A 439 -13.73 -22.67 30.49
C LYS A 439 -13.34 -21.29 30.00
N CYS A 440 -14.30 -20.38 29.99
CA CYS A 440 -14.09 -18.98 29.64
C CYS A 440 -13.77 -18.14 30.86
N TYR A 441 -12.85 -17.19 30.70
CA TYR A 441 -12.51 -16.23 31.75
C TYR A 441 -13.57 -15.14 31.83
N ALA A 442 -13.81 -14.63 33.05
CA ALA A 442 -14.76 -13.55 33.30
C ALA A 442 -14.31 -12.25 32.60
N ALA A 443 -15.26 -11.44 32.09
CA ALA A 443 -15.00 -10.25 31.25
C ALA A 443 -13.95 -9.26 31.79
N SER A 444 -13.78 -9.22 33.11
CA SER A 444 -12.82 -8.39 33.84
C SER A 444 -11.40 -8.96 33.95
N LEU A 445 -11.17 -10.19 33.50
CA LEU A 445 -9.88 -10.86 33.49
C LEU A 445 -9.27 -10.86 32.09
N ASP A 446 -7.94 -10.89 32.02
CA ASP A 446 -7.18 -11.02 30.77
C ASP A 446 -7.63 -12.27 29.99
N ASN A 447 -7.56 -12.23 28.67
CA ASN A 447 -7.85 -13.41 27.86
C ASN A 447 -6.84 -14.52 28.14
N VAL A 448 -7.28 -15.78 28.04
CA VAL A 448 -6.42 -16.97 28.23
C VAL A 448 -5.30 -17.00 27.21
N TYR A 449 -5.62 -16.63 25.97
CA TYR A 449 -4.70 -16.57 24.87
C TYR A 449 -4.56 -15.13 24.38
N GLU A 450 -3.32 -14.74 24.09
CA GLU A 450 -3.01 -13.47 23.47
C GLU A 450 -3.42 -13.52 21.99
N LEU A 451 -4.36 -12.66 21.58
CA LEU A 451 -4.86 -12.56 20.21
C LEU A 451 -3.92 -11.70 19.35
N GLN A 452 -2.69 -12.18 19.17
CA GLN A 452 -1.59 -11.42 18.57
C GLN A 452 -1.96 -10.79 17.22
N GLY A 453 -1.71 -9.49 17.11
CA GLY A 453 -1.91 -8.71 15.88
C GLY A 453 -3.29 -8.08 15.76
N ALA A 454 -4.26 -8.41 16.62
CA ALA A 454 -5.59 -7.82 16.54
C ALA A 454 -5.55 -6.33 16.86
N LEU A 455 -6.03 -5.50 15.93
CA LEU A 455 -6.28 -4.09 16.17
C LEU A 455 -7.63 -3.98 16.91
N VAL A 456 -7.63 -3.35 18.08
CA VAL A 456 -8.89 -3.11 18.80
C VAL A 456 -9.57 -1.83 18.30
N GLY A 457 -10.84 -1.63 18.66
CA GLY A 457 -11.67 -0.51 18.19
C GLY A 457 -11.07 0.89 18.34
N GLY A 458 -10.18 1.12 19.30
CA GLY A 458 -9.41 2.36 19.42
C GLY A 458 -9.84 3.27 20.57
N PRO A 459 -9.23 4.47 20.68
CA PRO A 459 -9.57 5.44 21.70
C PRO A 459 -10.95 6.08 21.46
N LYS A 460 -11.47 6.69 22.52
CA LYS A 460 -12.50 7.72 22.42
C LYS A 460 -11.91 9.06 21.96
N LYS A 461 -12.78 10.04 21.74
CA LYS A 461 -12.42 11.41 21.36
C LYS A 461 -11.49 12.14 22.34
N ASP A 462 -11.41 11.70 23.59
CA ASP A 462 -10.60 12.27 24.67
C ASP A 462 -9.33 11.45 24.97
N ASP A 463 -8.89 10.59 24.03
CA ASP A 463 -7.81 9.61 24.18
C ASP A 463 -8.08 8.49 25.20
N SER A 464 -9.22 8.47 25.89
CA SER A 464 -9.49 7.44 26.88
C SER A 464 -9.69 6.08 26.23
N TYR A 465 -9.09 5.05 26.83
CA TYR A 465 -9.19 3.65 26.43
C TYR A 465 -9.57 2.76 27.61
N SER A 466 -10.55 1.88 27.40
CA SER A 466 -10.96 0.87 28.38
C SER A 466 -10.68 -0.53 27.85
N ASP A 467 -9.66 -1.19 28.40
CA ASP A 467 -9.34 -2.60 28.13
C ASP A 467 -10.34 -3.52 28.85
N SER A 468 -11.50 -3.74 28.22
CA SER A 468 -12.61 -4.49 28.80
C SER A 468 -13.43 -5.13 27.68
N ARG A 469 -13.72 -6.44 27.80
CA ARG A 469 -14.55 -7.16 26.81
C ARG A 469 -15.97 -6.60 26.67
N ASN A 470 -16.44 -5.84 27.65
CA ASN A 470 -17.75 -5.18 27.60
C ASN A 470 -17.69 -3.80 26.91
N SER A 471 -16.51 -3.27 26.65
CA SER A 471 -16.32 -2.01 25.95
C SER A 471 -16.31 -2.22 24.44
N PHE A 472 -16.93 -1.31 23.69
CA PHE A 472 -16.81 -1.29 22.23
C PHE A 472 -15.35 -1.04 21.78
N GLN A 473 -14.54 -0.40 22.64
CA GLN A 473 -13.15 -0.07 22.35
C GLN A 473 -12.27 -1.31 22.25
N SER A 474 -12.66 -2.41 22.90
CA SER A 474 -11.95 -3.70 22.85
C SER A 474 -12.51 -4.65 21.78
N LEU A 475 -13.44 -4.20 20.92
CA LEU A 475 -13.88 -4.98 19.76
C LEU A 475 -12.73 -5.18 18.78
N VAL A 476 -12.75 -6.31 18.08
CA VAL A 476 -11.81 -6.67 17.02
C VAL A 476 -12.62 -7.11 15.81
N SER A 477 -12.10 -6.85 14.61
CA SER A 477 -12.69 -7.26 13.33
C SER A 477 -11.58 -7.57 12.32
N ILE A 478 -11.84 -8.50 11.40
CA ILE A 478 -11.00 -8.73 10.20
C ILE A 478 -10.83 -7.48 9.34
N GLU A 479 -11.83 -6.59 9.31
CA GLU A 479 -11.79 -5.33 8.56
C GLU A 479 -10.79 -4.34 9.18
N TYR A 480 -10.68 -4.31 10.52
CA TYR A 480 -9.79 -3.39 11.26
C TYR A 480 -8.32 -3.58 10.88
N ASN A 481 -7.97 -4.79 10.47
CA ASN A 481 -6.58 -5.20 10.31
C ASN A 481 -6.02 -5.00 8.89
N ALA A 482 -6.85 -4.89 7.86
CA ALA A 482 -6.36 -4.86 6.47
C ALA A 482 -5.62 -3.55 6.16
N GLY A 483 -6.23 -2.40 6.46
CA GLY A 483 -5.58 -1.10 6.32
C GLY A 483 -4.39 -0.93 7.26
N PHE A 484 -4.52 -1.40 8.51
CA PHE A 484 -3.41 -1.37 9.47
C PHE A 484 -2.18 -2.14 9.00
N ALA A 485 -2.37 -3.36 8.48
CA ALA A 485 -1.28 -4.13 7.89
C ALA A 485 -0.66 -3.41 6.70
N GLY A 486 -1.48 -2.82 5.82
CA GLY A 486 -1.01 -2.02 4.69
C GLY A 486 -0.18 -0.81 5.09
N ALA A 487 -0.61 -0.09 6.12
CA ALA A 487 0.12 1.07 6.64
C ALA A 487 1.47 0.68 7.26
N LEU A 488 1.51 -0.42 8.03
CA LEU A 488 2.76 -0.95 8.56
C LEU A 488 3.72 -1.40 7.45
N LEU A 489 3.20 -2.03 6.39
CA LEU A 489 4.00 -2.41 5.23
C LEU A 489 4.56 -1.18 4.51
N GLY A 490 3.76 -0.14 4.32
CA GLY A 490 4.21 1.11 3.69
C GLY A 490 5.28 1.83 4.49
N LEU A 491 5.12 1.93 5.82
CA LEU A 491 6.15 2.54 6.68
C LEU A 491 7.42 1.68 6.72
N GLY A 492 7.29 0.36 6.85
CA GLY A 492 8.42 -0.58 6.84
C GLY A 492 9.17 -0.59 5.51
N ALA A 493 8.46 -0.43 4.40
CA ALA A 493 9.01 -0.26 3.07
C ALA A 493 9.92 0.98 2.96
N VAL A 494 9.48 2.11 3.52
CA VAL A 494 10.29 3.33 3.57
C VAL A 494 11.53 3.15 4.46
N GLU A 495 11.40 2.53 5.65
CA GLU A 495 12.57 2.22 6.51
C GLU A 495 13.60 1.37 5.76
N ALA A 496 13.13 0.33 5.05
CA ALA A 496 13.99 -0.60 4.34
C ALA A 496 14.73 0.06 3.17
N ALA A 497 14.03 0.87 2.38
CA ALA A 497 14.63 1.60 1.27
C ALA A 497 15.71 2.59 1.77
N MET A 498 15.49 3.24 2.90
CA MET A 498 16.48 4.15 3.50
C MET A 498 17.71 3.43 4.04
N ALA A 499 17.51 2.27 4.69
CA ALA A 499 18.60 1.45 5.16
C ALA A 499 19.45 0.92 3.99
N ALA A 500 18.82 0.54 2.88
CA ALA A 500 19.50 0.10 1.66
C ALA A 500 20.33 1.20 0.99
N ALA A 501 19.92 2.48 1.14
CA ALA A 501 20.63 3.64 0.59
C ALA A 501 21.93 4.01 1.35
N GLY A 502 22.36 3.21 2.35
CA GLY A 502 23.64 3.38 3.04
C GLY A 502 23.68 4.50 4.08
N GLY A 503 22.56 5.18 4.33
CA GLY A 503 22.42 6.17 5.40
C GLY A 503 22.09 5.54 6.75
N SER A 504 22.51 6.16 7.84
CA SER A 504 22.01 5.80 9.18
C SER A 504 20.54 6.24 9.28
N TRP A 505 19.59 5.29 9.36
CA TRP A 505 18.16 5.59 9.50
C TRP A 505 17.91 6.42 10.77
N PRO A 506 17.57 7.72 10.66
CA PRO A 506 17.10 8.48 11.80
C PRO A 506 15.65 8.03 12.02
N SER A 507 15.28 7.61 13.22
CA SER A 507 13.93 7.12 13.51
C SER A 507 12.84 8.01 12.89
N TRP A 508 11.65 7.45 12.64
CA TRP A 508 10.53 8.21 12.07
C TRP A 508 10.22 9.51 12.82
N SER A 509 10.33 9.52 14.15
CA SER A 509 10.21 10.74 14.96
C SER A 509 11.20 11.83 14.56
N THR A 510 12.45 11.47 14.27
CA THR A 510 13.49 12.37 13.78
C THR A 510 13.27 12.74 12.31
N PHE A 511 12.78 11.80 11.48
CA PHE A 511 12.45 12.04 10.08
C PHE A 511 11.31 13.08 9.96
N CYS A 512 10.19 12.85 10.66
CA CYS A 512 9.01 13.71 10.60
C CYS A 512 9.11 14.98 11.46
N GLY A 513 9.93 14.97 12.52
CA GLY A 513 10.14 16.14 13.37
C GLY A 513 10.97 17.27 12.73
N ASN A 514 11.54 17.06 11.54
CA ASN A 514 12.32 18.07 10.83
C ASN A 514 11.52 18.66 9.67
N SER A 515 10.60 19.57 10.00
CA SER A 515 9.70 20.28 9.06
C SER A 515 10.40 21.26 8.10
N GLY A 516 11.74 21.36 8.14
CA GLY A 516 12.55 22.16 7.21
C GLY A 516 13.19 21.37 6.06
N VAL A 517 13.01 20.05 6.03
CA VAL A 517 13.63 19.15 5.03
C VAL A 517 12.66 18.93 3.88
N TYR A 518 12.20 20.02 3.26
CA TYR A 518 11.68 19.92 1.91
C TYR A 518 12.89 19.66 1.03
N SER A 519 12.76 18.78 0.05
CA SER A 519 13.68 18.74 -1.07
C SER A 519 13.76 20.16 -1.63
N THR A 520 14.79 20.93 -1.25
CA THR A 520 15.18 22.08 -2.02
C THR A 520 15.63 21.46 -3.32
N VAL A 521 14.83 21.63 -4.37
CA VAL A 521 15.42 21.76 -5.70
C VAL A 521 16.64 22.64 -5.47
N LEU A 522 17.84 22.15 -5.82
CA LEU A 522 19.01 23.00 -5.92
C LEU A 522 18.63 24.09 -6.93
N THR A 523 18.03 25.18 -6.45
CA THR A 523 18.06 26.43 -7.18
C THR A 523 19.53 26.76 -7.18
N SER A 524 20.14 26.75 -8.36
CA SER A 524 21.50 27.19 -8.55
C SER A 524 21.61 28.61 -8.00
N SER A 525 21.97 28.72 -6.73
CA SER A 525 22.70 29.86 -6.24
C SER A 525 24.16 29.41 -6.24
N ASP A 526 25.01 30.18 -6.91
CA ASP A 526 26.44 29.93 -7.09
C ASP A 526 27.24 29.96 -5.76
N SER A 527 26.58 29.74 -4.62
CA SER A 527 27.05 30.02 -3.27
C SER A 527 27.19 28.79 -2.36
N CYS A 528 26.79 27.58 -2.78
CA CYS A 528 26.95 26.37 -1.96
C CYS A 528 28.30 25.68 -2.20
N SER A 529 29.35 26.15 -1.50
CA SER A 529 30.70 25.56 -1.49
C SER A 529 30.93 24.72 -0.23
N ALA A 530 31.97 23.88 -0.19
CA ALA A 530 32.39 23.15 1.02
C ALA A 530 32.63 24.09 2.22
N THR A 531 33.02 25.34 1.96
CA THR A 531 33.24 26.40 2.96
C THR A 531 31.91 26.93 3.52
N THR A 532 30.87 27.00 2.70
CA THR A 532 29.49 27.41 3.09
C THR A 532 28.86 26.40 4.06
N CYS A 533 29.30 25.15 3.98
CA CYS A 533 28.85 24.05 4.84
C CYS A 533 29.38 24.14 6.29
N ALA A 534 30.39 24.99 6.56
CA ALA A 534 30.91 25.25 7.90
C ALA A 534 30.23 26.46 8.59
N ASP A 535 29.42 27.24 7.87
CA ASP A 535 28.70 28.39 8.40
C ASP A 535 27.24 28.02 8.71
N THR A 536 26.95 27.89 10.00
CA THR A 536 25.64 27.48 10.52
C THR A 536 24.51 28.48 10.19
N SER A 537 24.82 29.69 9.73
CA SER A 537 23.82 30.72 9.42
C SER A 537 23.23 30.60 8.00
N ILE A 538 23.88 29.85 7.10
CA ILE A 538 23.53 29.75 5.67
C ILE A 538 23.45 28.30 5.15
N ALA A 539 23.88 27.31 5.94
CA ALA A 539 23.80 25.88 5.56
C ALA A 539 22.37 25.38 5.28
N ALA A 540 21.35 26.00 5.89
CA ALA A 540 19.94 25.68 5.66
C ALA A 540 19.46 26.04 4.24
N ASP A 541 20.03 27.10 3.66
CA ASP A 541 19.68 27.56 2.30
C ASP A 541 20.24 26.62 1.21
N CYS A 542 21.18 25.74 1.56
CA CYS A 542 21.79 24.73 0.68
C CYS A 542 21.18 23.32 0.80
N GLY A 543 20.12 23.12 1.61
CA GLY A 543 19.43 21.82 1.74
C GLY A 543 20.22 20.72 2.48
N LEU A 544 21.25 21.08 3.26
CA LEU A 544 22.12 20.14 4.00
C LEU A 544 21.68 20.01 5.47
N ARG A 545 21.80 18.81 6.05
CA ARG A 545 21.38 18.52 7.45
C ARG A 545 22.56 18.58 8.44
N SER A 546 22.26 18.99 9.68
CA SER A 546 23.12 18.89 10.86
C SER A 546 22.69 17.70 11.73
N ASP A 547 23.63 16.91 12.26
CA ASP A 547 23.35 15.75 13.13
C ASP A 547 23.41 16.05 14.65
N GLY A 548 23.45 17.33 15.03
CA GLY A 548 23.41 17.74 16.44
C GLY A 548 24.75 17.73 17.18
N ALA A 549 25.87 17.34 16.56
CA ALA A 549 27.19 17.61 17.13
C ALA A 549 28.27 17.99 16.10
N THR A 550 28.09 17.68 14.81
CA THR A 550 29.04 18.10 13.76
C THR A 550 28.32 18.12 12.41
N LEU A 551 28.46 19.20 11.62
CA LEU A 551 27.97 19.22 10.23
C LEU A 551 28.80 18.22 9.41
N THR A 552 28.22 17.07 9.06
CA THR A 552 28.81 16.14 8.10
C THR A 552 28.26 16.45 6.71
N CYS A 553 29.05 17.16 5.90
CA CYS A 553 28.70 17.61 4.54
C CYS A 553 28.59 16.48 3.50
N ASN A 554 28.42 15.22 3.93
CA ASN A 554 28.71 14.05 3.12
C ASN A 554 27.48 13.31 2.59
N THR A 555 26.25 13.73 2.93
CA THR A 555 25.04 13.03 2.50
C THR A 555 23.87 13.98 2.25
N LEU A 556 23.49 14.16 0.98
CA LEU A 556 22.25 14.82 0.57
C LEU A 556 21.15 13.75 0.52
N TYR A 557 20.13 13.92 1.35
CA TYR A 557 18.96 13.05 1.36
C TYR A 557 17.87 13.67 0.51
N SER A 558 17.61 13.09 -0.66
CA SER A 558 16.36 13.34 -1.36
C SER A 558 15.21 12.71 -0.56
N ALA A 559 14.08 13.42 -0.43
CA ALA A 559 12.85 12.83 0.10
C ALA A 559 12.30 11.71 -0.80
N ASP A 560 12.85 11.58 -2.01
CA ASP A 560 12.77 10.37 -2.80
C ASP A 560 13.84 9.36 -2.37
N LEU A 561 13.34 8.21 -1.96
CA LEU A 561 14.05 6.96 -1.72
C LEU A 561 14.75 6.41 -2.97
N ASP A 562 14.82 7.17 -4.07
CA ASP A 562 15.29 6.72 -5.38
C ASP A 562 16.67 7.27 -5.75
N LEU A 563 17.23 8.22 -4.98
CA LEU A 563 18.59 8.74 -5.20
C LEU A 563 19.30 9.14 -3.90
N SER A 564 20.39 8.45 -3.56
CA SER A 564 21.33 8.90 -2.51
C SER A 564 22.50 9.65 -3.14
N LEU A 565 22.83 10.83 -2.60
CA LEU A 565 24.00 11.61 -2.98
C LEU A 565 25.05 11.54 -1.86
N THR A 566 26.15 10.84 -2.12
CA THR A 566 27.29 10.79 -1.19
C THR A 566 28.41 11.70 -1.70
N LEU A 567 28.81 12.66 -0.88
CA LEU A 567 30.01 13.47 -1.07
C LEU A 567 31.15 12.80 -0.28
N ALA A 568 32.13 12.25 -0.98
CA ALA A 568 33.34 11.78 -0.32
C ALA A 568 34.19 12.97 0.13
N SER A 569 34.92 12.81 1.22
CA SER A 569 35.84 13.80 1.82
C SER A 569 36.88 14.40 0.86
N ASP A 570 37.04 13.80 -0.31
CA ASP A 570 38.12 14.01 -1.28
C ASP A 570 37.65 13.92 -2.76
N GLY A 571 36.35 14.10 -3.03
CA GLY A 571 35.91 14.70 -4.30
C GLY A 571 35.47 13.79 -5.45
N PRO A 572 34.53 12.85 -5.24
CA PRO A 572 33.41 12.78 -6.20
C PRO A 572 32.01 12.74 -5.55
N ILE A 573 31.02 13.21 -6.33
CA ILE A 573 29.58 13.06 -6.06
C ILE A 573 29.11 11.72 -6.64
N THR A 574 28.61 10.83 -5.79
CA THR A 574 28.10 9.51 -6.22
C THR A 574 26.58 9.50 -6.23
N PHE A 575 25.97 9.07 -7.34
CA PHE A 575 24.51 8.90 -7.47
C PHE A 575 24.17 7.42 -7.38
N ASN A 576 23.45 7.00 -6.33
CA ASN A 576 22.94 5.63 -6.25
C ASN A 576 21.43 5.64 -6.51
N THR A 577 20.99 4.95 -7.56
CA THR A 577 19.56 4.69 -7.80
C THR A 577 19.11 3.46 -7.04
N VAL A 578 18.07 3.57 -6.22
CA VAL A 578 17.49 2.43 -5.51
C VAL A 578 16.22 2.00 -6.26
N GLY A 579 16.15 0.72 -6.68
CA GLY A 579 14.90 0.14 -7.24
C GLY A 579 14.99 -0.55 -8.61
N GLY A 580 16.17 -0.60 -9.25
CA GLY A 580 16.37 -1.41 -10.45
C GLY A 580 16.83 -2.83 -10.11
N ALA A 581 16.22 -3.86 -10.72
CA ALA A 581 16.86 -5.16 -10.80
C ALA A 581 18.28 -4.99 -11.36
N SER A 582 19.25 -5.69 -10.75
CA SER A 582 20.71 -5.63 -10.98
C SER A 582 21.40 -4.29 -10.65
N GLY A 583 22.00 -4.22 -9.45
CA GLY A 583 23.45 -4.08 -9.22
C GLY A 583 24.30 -3.01 -9.90
N ASP A 584 23.77 -2.15 -10.76
CA ASP A 584 24.57 -1.21 -11.54
C ASP A 584 24.68 0.13 -10.80
N ALA A 585 25.66 0.21 -9.89
CA ALA A 585 26.13 1.48 -9.36
C ALA A 585 26.83 2.26 -10.48
N TYR A 586 26.21 3.32 -10.99
CA TYR A 586 26.86 4.24 -11.92
C TYR A 586 27.89 5.09 -11.17
N THR A 587 29.16 4.70 -11.26
CA THR A 587 30.27 5.45 -10.65
C THR A 587 30.71 6.57 -11.60
N TYR A 588 30.31 7.82 -11.33
CA TYR A 588 30.83 8.97 -12.05
C TYR A 588 32.12 9.45 -11.38
N ARG A 589 33.26 9.28 -12.06
CA ARG A 589 34.57 9.68 -11.56
C ARG A 589 34.84 11.14 -11.89
N TRP A 590 34.80 12.00 -10.88
CA TRP A 590 35.42 13.32 -10.96
C TRP A 590 36.94 13.14 -10.82
N VAL A 591 37.73 13.63 -11.78
CA VAL A 591 39.20 13.61 -11.70
C VAL A 591 39.64 15.06 -11.51
N PRO A 592 40.13 15.45 -10.33
CA PRO A 592 40.77 16.75 -10.19
C PRO A 592 42.09 16.70 -10.96
N SER A 593 42.22 17.46 -12.05
CA SER A 593 43.55 17.77 -12.57
C SER A 593 44.20 18.80 -11.66
N ALA A 594 45.46 18.57 -11.30
CA ALA A 594 46.26 19.40 -10.40
C ALA A 594 46.58 20.83 -10.92
N TYR A 595 45.91 21.30 -11.96
CA TYR A 595 46.06 22.64 -12.51
C TYR A 595 44.66 23.18 -12.89
N GLY A 596 44.40 24.42 -12.46
CA GLY A 596 43.09 25.05 -12.29
C GLY A 596 42.03 24.87 -13.38
N GLY A 597 40.78 24.78 -12.92
CA GLY A 597 39.60 25.38 -13.54
C GLY A 597 38.99 24.66 -14.74
N SER A 598 38.05 23.75 -14.49
CA SER A 598 37.00 23.40 -15.46
C SER A 598 35.76 22.90 -14.70
N SER A 599 34.66 23.65 -14.77
CA SER A 599 33.38 23.29 -14.15
C SER A 599 32.34 23.04 -15.25
N ALA A 600 31.81 21.82 -15.32
CA ALA A 600 30.58 21.54 -16.04
C ALA A 600 29.44 21.53 -15.00
N VAL A 601 28.56 22.53 -15.07
CA VAL A 601 27.41 22.64 -14.17
C VAL A 601 26.22 21.96 -14.83
N PHE A 602 25.72 20.90 -14.22
CA PHE A 602 24.46 20.26 -14.59
C PHE A 602 23.33 20.89 -13.77
N MET A 603 22.39 21.53 -14.44
CA MET A 603 21.23 22.15 -13.81
C MET A 603 19.99 21.36 -14.18
N MET A 604 19.25 20.90 -13.17
CA MET A 604 17.96 20.26 -13.35
C MET A 604 16.87 21.32 -13.22
N GLN A 605 16.09 21.52 -14.27
CA GLN A 605 15.00 22.49 -14.23
C GLN A 605 13.79 21.93 -13.48
N THR A 606 12.86 22.81 -13.11
CA THR A 606 11.62 22.46 -12.39
C THR A 606 10.71 21.49 -13.15
N ASP A 607 10.95 21.29 -14.45
CA ASP A 607 10.26 20.34 -15.32
C ASP A 607 10.97 18.99 -15.49
N GLY A 608 12.10 18.78 -14.78
CA GLY A 608 12.89 17.55 -14.84
C GLY A 608 13.87 17.46 -16.01
N SER A 609 14.00 18.50 -16.85
CA SER A 609 15.03 18.54 -17.89
C SER A 609 16.43 18.82 -17.29
N VAL A 610 17.45 18.13 -17.82
CA VAL A 610 18.85 18.34 -17.42
C VAL A 610 19.56 19.15 -18.49
N PHE A 611 20.04 20.33 -18.12
CA PHE A 611 20.87 21.20 -18.96
C PHE A 611 22.31 21.19 -18.45
N TRP A 612 23.31 21.30 -19.34
CA TRP A 612 24.69 21.55 -18.92
C TRP A 612 25.19 22.88 -19.46
N ARG A 613 25.88 23.64 -18.60
CA ARG A 613 26.62 24.85 -18.97
C ARG A 613 28.11 24.59 -18.76
N ASN A 614 28.90 24.84 -19.79
CA ASN A 614 30.36 24.80 -19.68
C ASN A 614 30.84 26.22 -19.37
N GLU A 615 31.43 26.43 -18.20
CA GLU A 615 32.07 27.71 -17.87
C GLU A 615 33.46 27.77 -18.51
N LEU A 616 33.49 27.91 -19.83
CA LEU A 616 34.66 28.43 -20.52
C LEU A 616 34.33 29.86 -20.93
N GLY A 617 35.05 30.82 -20.39
CA GLY A 617 35.14 32.13 -21.02
C GLY A 617 35.59 31.92 -22.46
N LEU A 618 34.92 32.55 -23.42
CA LEU A 618 35.18 32.41 -24.87
C LEU A 618 36.65 32.73 -25.26
N GLU A 619 37.44 33.31 -24.36
CA GLU A 619 38.86 33.60 -24.54
C GLU A 619 39.76 32.34 -24.45
N ASP A 620 39.39 31.31 -23.68
CA ASP A 620 40.26 30.13 -23.45
C ASP A 620 40.20 29.07 -24.57
N VAL A 621 39.17 29.10 -25.43
CA VAL A 621 39.11 28.25 -26.62
C VAL A 621 40.18 28.66 -27.64
N SER A 622 40.58 29.93 -27.66
CA SER A 622 41.67 30.41 -28.52
C SER A 622 43.02 29.84 -28.07
N LEU A 623 43.26 29.76 -26.76
CA LEU A 623 44.47 29.17 -26.17
C LEU A 623 44.60 27.68 -26.52
N TYR A 624 43.48 26.94 -26.49
CA TYR A 624 43.46 25.50 -26.79
C TYR A 624 43.75 25.20 -28.27
N VAL A 625 43.27 26.07 -29.17
CA VAL A 625 43.57 26.02 -30.60
C VAL A 625 45.04 26.37 -30.86
N ASP A 626 45.60 27.35 -30.15
CA ASP A 626 47.02 27.71 -30.23
C ASP A 626 47.94 26.59 -29.73
N TYR A 627 47.58 25.89 -28.65
CA TYR A 627 48.36 24.75 -28.16
C TYR A 627 48.29 23.51 -29.06
N CYS A 628 47.18 23.31 -29.79
CA CYS A 628 47.07 22.29 -30.84
C CYS A 628 47.90 22.69 -32.09
N ALA A 629 47.97 23.98 -32.43
CA ALA A 629 48.84 24.52 -33.50
C ALA A 629 50.34 24.47 -33.16
N MET A 630 50.70 24.53 -31.87
CA MET A 630 52.07 24.40 -31.36
C MET A 630 52.54 22.93 -31.21
N GLY A 631 51.69 21.94 -31.50
CA GLY A 631 52.05 20.52 -31.51
C GLY A 631 52.23 19.89 -30.12
N ILE A 632 51.63 20.48 -29.08
CA ILE A 632 51.77 20.01 -27.69
C ILE A 632 50.87 18.78 -27.42
N PHE A 633 49.78 18.61 -28.18
CA PHE A 633 48.89 17.44 -28.11
C PHE A 633 48.50 16.93 -29.51
N PRO A 634 48.33 15.61 -29.73
CA PRO A 634 47.79 15.09 -30.98
C PRO A 634 46.25 15.22 -30.99
N CYS A 635 45.73 16.19 -31.74
CA CYS A 635 44.30 16.42 -31.96
C CYS A 635 43.99 16.47 -33.46
N GLU A 636 43.00 15.71 -33.94
CA GLU A 636 42.31 15.97 -35.22
C GLU A 636 41.01 16.70 -34.89
N ALA A 637 40.95 17.99 -35.21
CA ALA A 637 39.73 18.78 -35.13
C ALA A 637 39.19 19.01 -36.55
N GLU A 638 38.11 18.32 -36.91
CA GLU A 638 37.29 18.74 -38.06
C GLU A 638 36.29 19.79 -37.57
N SER A 639 36.28 20.97 -38.19
CA SER A 639 35.35 22.04 -37.81
C SER A 639 33.92 21.66 -38.18
N ILE A 640 32.97 21.90 -37.27
CA ILE A 640 31.55 21.86 -37.60
C ILE A 640 30.92 23.18 -37.15
N VAL A 641 30.32 23.85 -38.13
CA VAL A 641 29.57 25.09 -38.03
C VAL A 641 28.37 24.89 -37.11
N ALA A 642 28.28 25.68 -36.03
CA ALA A 642 27.09 25.72 -35.19
C ALA A 642 25.92 26.32 -36.00
N TYR A 643 24.89 25.51 -36.26
CA TYR A 643 23.61 26.02 -36.77
C TYR A 643 22.88 26.71 -35.62
N GLN A 644 22.71 28.03 -35.72
CA GLN A 644 21.70 28.74 -34.91
C GLN A 644 20.33 28.49 -35.53
N GLY A 645 19.52 27.67 -34.86
CA GLY A 645 18.12 27.45 -35.19
C GLY A 645 17.30 27.34 -33.92
N THR A 646 16.47 28.34 -33.65
CA THR A 646 15.54 28.42 -32.53
C THR A 646 14.44 27.36 -32.66
N GLY A 647 14.40 26.36 -31.78
CA GLY A 647 13.28 25.42 -31.68
C GLY A 647 13.67 24.07 -31.08
N PHE A 648 13.25 23.83 -29.84
CA PHE A 648 13.42 22.58 -29.10
C PHE A 648 12.72 21.41 -29.82
N ALA A 649 13.46 20.33 -30.11
CA ALA A 649 12.92 19.04 -30.54
C ALA A 649 13.70 17.89 -29.87
N PRO A 650 13.05 16.75 -29.56
CA PRO A 650 13.69 15.63 -28.86
C PRO A 650 14.78 14.99 -29.73
N PHE A 651 15.85 14.53 -29.08
CA PHE A 651 16.97 13.80 -29.72
C PHE A 651 17.00 12.35 -29.26
N SER A 652 17.62 11.48 -30.07
CA SER A 652 17.83 10.07 -29.73
C SER A 652 19.31 9.80 -29.51
N LEU A 653 19.63 9.10 -28.42
CA LEU A 653 20.99 8.70 -28.06
C LEU A 653 21.19 7.22 -28.43
N SER A 654 22.20 6.93 -29.25
CA SER A 654 22.55 5.56 -29.64
C SER A 654 24.03 5.29 -29.41
N ILE A 655 24.34 4.17 -28.75
CA ILE A 655 25.71 3.71 -28.54
C ILE A 655 25.97 2.55 -29.49
N LEU A 656 26.81 2.80 -30.51
CA LEU A 656 27.22 1.79 -31.48
C LEU A 656 28.60 1.26 -31.10
N ARG A 657 28.67 -0.02 -30.70
CA ARG A 657 29.94 -0.73 -30.50
C ARG A 657 30.33 -1.45 -31.78
N SER A 658 31.55 -1.22 -32.26
CA SER A 658 32.11 -2.03 -33.36
C SER A 658 32.84 -3.27 -32.80
N ALA A 659 33.05 -4.27 -33.66
CA ALA A 659 33.83 -5.47 -33.34
C ALA A 659 35.34 -5.22 -33.11
N THR A 660 35.81 -3.97 -33.15
CA THR A 660 37.25 -3.60 -33.15
C THR A 660 37.59 -2.50 -32.13
N ASP A 661 37.12 -2.63 -30.88
CA ASP A 661 37.47 -1.79 -29.72
C ASP A 661 37.17 -0.28 -29.85
N LYS A 662 36.20 0.08 -30.68
CA LYS A 662 35.70 1.45 -30.82
C LYS A 662 34.23 1.52 -30.39
N ALA A 663 33.92 2.52 -29.57
CA ALA A 663 32.56 2.88 -29.23
C ALA A 663 32.25 4.27 -29.81
N THR A 664 31.14 4.36 -30.53
CA THR A 664 30.65 5.62 -31.10
C THR A 664 29.36 6.01 -30.40
N LEU A 665 29.36 7.18 -29.77
CA LEU A 665 28.16 7.84 -29.29
C LEU A 665 27.59 8.68 -30.45
N LEU A 666 26.36 8.38 -30.83
CA LEU A 666 25.65 9.06 -31.90
C LEU A 666 24.43 9.75 -31.31
N VAL A 667 24.33 11.06 -31.53
CA VAL A 667 23.10 11.79 -31.23
C VAL A 667 22.47 12.23 -32.52
N THR A 668 21.25 11.78 -32.75
CA THR A 668 20.47 12.12 -33.93
C THR A 668 19.30 13.01 -33.55
N ASN A 669 18.97 13.95 -34.44
CA ASN A 669 17.75 14.72 -34.30
C ASN A 669 16.52 13.86 -34.64
N LYS A 670 15.31 14.43 -34.45
CA LYS A 670 14.03 13.77 -34.73
C LYS A 670 13.85 13.23 -36.15
N ASP A 671 14.66 13.68 -37.12
CA ASP A 671 14.62 13.24 -38.51
C ASP A 671 15.66 12.15 -38.82
N GLY A 672 16.37 11.65 -37.79
CA GLY A 672 17.41 10.62 -37.92
C GLY A 672 18.78 11.15 -38.39
N ASN A 673 18.94 12.46 -38.53
CA ASN A 673 20.19 13.08 -38.95
C ASN A 673 21.14 13.27 -37.76
N VAL A 674 22.43 12.98 -37.95
CA VAL A 674 23.45 13.05 -36.89
C VAL A 674 23.73 14.50 -36.51
N ALA A 675 23.35 14.87 -35.30
CA ALA A 675 23.61 16.19 -34.73
C ALA A 675 25.03 16.30 -34.18
N PHE A 676 25.53 15.25 -33.53
CA PHE A 676 26.94 15.12 -33.18
C PHE A 676 27.34 13.65 -33.03
N ARG A 677 28.62 13.36 -33.34
CA ARG A 677 29.21 12.03 -33.26
C ARG A 677 30.50 12.11 -32.46
N ILE A 678 30.63 11.27 -31.45
CA ILE A 678 31.87 11.15 -30.70
C ILE A 678 32.33 9.70 -30.74
N THR A 679 33.54 9.48 -31.26
CA THR A 679 34.12 8.15 -31.41
C THR A 679 35.32 8.04 -30.48
N TYR A 680 35.26 7.10 -29.54
CA TYR A 680 36.37 6.82 -28.64
C TYR A 680 36.99 5.47 -29.00
N THR A 681 38.33 5.44 -29.02
CA THR A 681 39.10 4.21 -29.19
C THR A 681 39.57 3.79 -27.81
N MET A 682 39.12 2.62 -27.33
CA MET A 682 39.53 2.15 -26.01
C MET A 682 40.97 1.64 -26.10
N SER A 683 41.93 2.37 -25.52
CA SER A 683 43.32 1.89 -25.45
C SER A 683 43.43 0.78 -24.41
N LYS A 684 44.03 -0.34 -24.84
CA LYS A 684 44.25 -1.55 -24.05
C LYS A 684 44.91 -1.25 -22.70
N VAL A 685 44.34 -1.85 -21.67
CA VAL A 685 44.90 -1.98 -20.32
C VAL A 685 46.30 -2.61 -20.39
N VAL A 686 47.30 -1.93 -19.83
CA VAL A 686 48.57 -2.54 -19.44
C VAL A 686 48.71 -2.37 -17.92
N ARG A 687 49.04 -3.49 -17.27
CA ARG A 687 48.92 -3.81 -15.84
C ARG A 687 49.33 -2.74 -14.85
#